data_AF-A0A3D6BY06-F1
#
_entry.id   AF-A0A3D6BY06-F1
#
_cell.length_a   1.000
_cell.length_b   1.000
_cell.length_c   1.000
_cell.angle_alpha   90.00
_cell.angle_beta   90.00
_cell.angle_gamma   90.00
#
_symmetry.space_group_name_H-M   'P 1'
#
loop_
_entity.id
_entity.type
_entity.pdbx_description
1 polymer ?
#
loop_
_entity_poly.entity_id
_entity_poly.type
_entity_poly.pdbx_seq_one_letter_code
_entity_poly.pdbx_strand_id
1 'polypeptide(L)'
;MCNLRVVFAMIFLISQLFTQSIAAASKPSPDEALQILVKGNARFISGQSIHPNSDANRLYQAGTQNQGDHAYATIISCSDSRVPVERIFDAGVMDIFVIRVAGNVVDTDEAGSIEYGLAHVNTPVLVVLGHKQCGAVTAVTHAVHGNGHALEINIPPLVDNIIPAVQRAMSMHPNVHGDDIIPHAIEENVWQGIEDLFMRSPSTRHIVTTGKAKVVGAIYDVGTGKIDWMPQAPVMQILSNVENNPARQTQAMAGGGHGKNFDPENVASHKSGSGHVKIEPAKISLAAEDTIDLLKTDWLSDAAKIPVQEITPQLSILFWIFIAILGIAAALTIIVFGTGMFKRFSLNMKLYTSYGSLVFLAIFLGSGGYLYIERINGAAHQETAFLELDMLANEIEALQNAYLLHGIENRSYGEKKVKEIKKLVKDFTDAFQSLKASGHLDATQLKGLSDMASQVADYDKDFERMVTAYHEVEKAKAQLDDLFEKMDLALEQMIHHHEAELVKMEASGANMTSIQRQTTLLKHLNEAEIYALRLSKDQTAFLFDKQAHQVGSMEKYMGQMKGYLKALEDELESETEKELLHDVEAELEQYQTWLTKVIKDEAQIMKFAAATTGRLHSIAANGEGLSHNAQLLADSMQKEGDMALIALIIISIISGSLLSVLIARGISKPINGIIKGMREGSSQVASASNQVSSSSQSMAEGASQQAASIE
;
A
#
# COMPACT_ATOMS: atom_id res chain seq x y z
N MET A 1 -28.95 31.35 -41.01
CA MET A 1 -27.64 30.72 -41.33
C MET A 1 -26.59 30.82 -40.22
N CYS A 2 -26.74 31.69 -39.21
CA CYS A 2 -25.75 31.85 -38.13
C CYS A 2 -25.70 30.67 -37.14
N ASN A 3 -26.81 29.94 -36.95
CA ASN A 3 -26.93 28.92 -35.89
C ASN A 3 -26.38 27.53 -36.27
N LEU A 4 -26.12 27.26 -37.56
CA LEU A 4 -25.63 25.94 -38.01
C LEU A 4 -24.11 25.81 -37.89
N ARG A 5 -23.39 26.94 -37.85
CA ARG A 5 -21.91 26.98 -37.72
C ARG A 5 -21.42 26.74 -36.29
N VAL A 6 -22.21 27.10 -35.29
CA VAL A 6 -21.87 26.91 -33.86
C VAL A 6 -21.97 25.43 -33.48
N VAL A 7 -22.93 24.69 -34.06
CA VAL A 7 -23.13 23.26 -33.81
C VAL A 7 -21.99 22.41 -34.40
N PHE A 8 -21.51 22.75 -35.60
CA PHE A 8 -20.36 22.05 -36.21
C PHE A 8 -19.03 22.31 -35.51
N ALA A 9 -18.84 23.49 -34.91
CA ALA A 9 -17.62 23.83 -34.18
C ALA A 9 -17.49 23.06 -32.85
N MET A 10 -18.60 22.77 -32.17
CA MET A 10 -18.56 21.96 -30.94
C MET A 10 -18.28 20.47 -31.21
N ILE A 11 -18.79 19.92 -32.32
CA ILE A 11 -18.59 18.51 -32.68
C ILE A 11 -17.13 18.22 -33.05
N PHE A 12 -16.44 19.20 -33.66
CA PHE A 12 -15.02 19.08 -34.02
C PHE A 12 -14.09 19.11 -32.79
N LEU A 13 -14.45 19.87 -31.75
CA LEU A 13 -13.67 20.00 -30.50
C LEU A 13 -13.71 18.72 -29.64
N ILE A 14 -14.81 17.97 -29.69
CA ILE A 14 -15.00 16.72 -28.94
C ILE A 14 -14.22 15.54 -29.57
N SER A 15 -13.93 15.62 -30.88
CA SER A 15 -13.20 14.55 -31.61
C SER A 15 -11.69 14.51 -31.35
N GLN A 16 -11.12 15.54 -30.72
CA GLN A 16 -9.68 15.66 -30.44
C GLN A 16 -9.27 15.10 -29.06
N LEU A 17 -10.23 14.65 -28.23
CA LEU A 17 -9.98 14.21 -26.86
C LEU A 17 -9.79 12.69 -26.68
N PHE A 18 -9.80 11.90 -27.76
CA PHE A 18 -9.65 10.45 -27.69
C PHE A 18 -8.60 9.93 -28.68
N THR A 19 -7.32 10.26 -28.45
CA THR A 19 -6.22 9.43 -28.97
C THR A 19 -4.93 9.65 -28.17
N GLN A 20 -4.81 8.98 -27.03
CA GLN A 20 -3.49 8.62 -26.50
C GLN A 20 -3.41 7.10 -26.43
N SER A 21 -2.58 6.57 -27.32
CA SER A 21 -2.18 5.16 -27.36
C SER A 21 -1.16 4.92 -26.24
N ILE A 22 -1.47 3.98 -25.36
CA ILE A 22 -0.54 3.47 -24.34
C ILE A 22 0.42 2.51 -25.06
N ALA A 23 1.63 2.98 -25.35
CA ALA A 23 2.76 2.10 -25.61
C ALA A 23 3.29 1.58 -24.27
N ALA A 24 3.45 0.27 -24.12
CA ALA A 24 4.10 -0.31 -22.95
C ALA A 24 5.52 0.26 -22.83
N ALA A 25 5.81 0.95 -21.74
CA ALA A 25 7.11 1.59 -21.52
C ALA A 25 8.19 0.51 -21.34
N SER A 26 9.11 0.42 -22.29
CA SER A 26 10.36 -0.33 -22.10
C SER A 26 11.24 0.41 -21.08
N LYS A 27 12.00 -0.32 -20.28
CA LYS A 27 12.97 0.26 -19.34
C LYS A 27 13.93 1.23 -20.02
N PRO A 28 14.42 2.26 -19.28
CA PRO A 28 15.45 3.15 -19.80
C PRO A 28 16.74 2.37 -20.11
N SER A 29 17.51 2.86 -21.08
CA SER A 29 18.88 2.38 -21.29
C SER A 29 19.79 2.70 -20.09
N PRO A 30 20.95 2.02 -19.95
CA PRO A 30 21.89 2.30 -18.85
C PRO A 30 22.29 3.77 -18.71
N ASP A 31 22.52 4.46 -19.82
CA ASP A 31 22.89 5.88 -19.79
C ASP A 31 21.69 6.78 -19.44
N GLU A 32 20.47 6.45 -19.90
CA GLU A 32 19.26 7.17 -19.50
C GLU A 32 18.96 7.00 -18.01
N ALA A 33 19.07 5.79 -17.47
CA ALA A 33 18.90 5.51 -16.06
C ALA A 33 19.90 6.28 -15.20
N LEU A 34 21.17 6.32 -15.60
CA LEU A 34 22.19 7.14 -14.94
C LEU A 34 21.83 8.64 -14.99
N GLN A 35 21.33 9.14 -16.12
CA GLN A 35 20.90 10.54 -16.23
C GLN A 35 19.68 10.85 -15.36
N ILE A 36 18.77 9.89 -15.14
CA ILE A 36 17.65 10.03 -14.19
C ILE A 36 18.21 10.24 -12.77
N LEU A 37 19.16 9.42 -12.34
CA LEU A 37 19.83 9.54 -11.04
C LEU A 37 20.57 10.88 -10.89
N VAL A 38 21.34 11.30 -11.90
CA VAL A 38 22.06 12.58 -11.90
C VAL A 38 21.09 13.76 -11.74
N LYS A 39 19.99 13.77 -12.50
CA LYS A 39 18.96 14.81 -12.40
C LYS A 39 18.24 14.78 -11.06
N GLY A 40 18.02 13.58 -10.52
CA GLY A 40 17.46 13.38 -9.19
C GLY A 40 18.29 14.02 -8.09
N ASN A 41 19.60 13.74 -8.09
CA ASN A 41 20.53 14.39 -7.16
C ASN A 41 20.60 15.91 -7.36
N ALA A 42 20.56 16.39 -8.61
CA ALA A 42 20.50 17.82 -8.89
C ALA A 42 19.25 18.51 -8.29
N ARG A 43 18.10 17.83 -8.27
CA ARG A 43 16.89 18.31 -7.61
C ARG A 43 17.03 18.29 -6.09
N PHE A 44 17.62 17.23 -5.54
CA PHE A 44 17.89 17.12 -4.11
C PHE A 44 18.78 18.26 -3.60
N ILE A 45 19.94 18.52 -4.24
CA ILE A 45 20.87 19.58 -3.82
C ILE A 45 20.29 21.00 -3.94
N SER A 46 19.37 21.21 -4.90
CA SER A 46 18.75 22.52 -5.13
C SER A 46 17.50 22.74 -4.29
N GLY A 47 17.08 21.75 -3.49
CA GLY A 47 15.84 21.80 -2.71
C GLY A 47 14.57 21.76 -3.57
N GLN A 48 14.66 21.20 -4.78
CA GLN A 48 13.58 21.12 -5.77
C GLN A 48 13.13 19.67 -6.03
N SER A 49 13.28 18.80 -5.03
CA SER A 49 12.78 17.42 -5.06
C SER A 49 11.29 17.38 -5.41
N ILE A 50 10.92 16.48 -6.33
CA ILE A 50 9.53 16.31 -6.75
C ILE A 50 8.86 15.10 -6.11
N HIS A 51 9.62 14.27 -5.39
CA HIS A 51 9.13 13.07 -4.70
C HIS A 51 8.31 12.17 -5.64
N PRO A 52 8.90 11.71 -6.77
CA PRO A 52 8.15 10.93 -7.73
C PRO A 52 7.66 9.63 -7.10
N ASN A 53 6.62 9.02 -7.67
CA ASN A 53 6.22 7.65 -7.33
C ASN A 53 6.06 7.42 -5.81
N SER A 54 5.42 8.36 -5.13
CA SER A 54 5.22 8.35 -3.68
C SER A 54 3.75 8.50 -3.28
N ASP A 55 2.84 8.40 -4.26
CA ASP A 55 1.39 8.49 -4.06
C ASP A 55 0.74 7.11 -3.81
N ALA A 56 -0.53 7.11 -3.40
CA ALA A 56 -1.30 5.90 -3.12
C ALA A 56 -1.43 4.96 -4.32
N ASN A 57 -1.47 5.49 -5.55
CA ASN A 57 -1.56 4.66 -6.75
C ASN A 57 -0.25 3.88 -6.97
N ARG A 58 0.92 4.51 -6.72
CA ARG A 58 2.19 3.78 -6.73
C ARG A 58 2.24 2.70 -5.64
N LEU A 59 1.70 2.94 -4.45
CA LEU A 59 1.64 1.93 -3.39
C LEU A 59 0.76 0.73 -3.79
N TYR A 60 -0.38 0.98 -4.43
CA TYR A 60 -1.21 -0.08 -5.00
C TYR A 60 -0.45 -0.90 -6.06
N GLN A 61 0.30 -0.23 -6.94
CA GLN A 61 1.15 -0.91 -7.93
C GLN A 61 2.24 -1.76 -7.25
N ALA A 62 2.83 -1.28 -6.16
CA ALA A 62 3.81 -2.05 -5.39
C ALA A 62 3.21 -3.32 -4.76
N GLY A 63 1.94 -3.29 -4.37
CA GLY A 63 1.22 -4.47 -3.87
C GLY A 63 0.76 -5.45 -4.96
N THR A 64 0.82 -5.08 -6.24
CA THR A 64 0.18 -5.85 -7.32
C THR A 64 1.08 -6.15 -8.53
N GLN A 65 2.22 -5.48 -8.67
CA GLN A 65 3.12 -5.56 -9.83
C GLN A 65 4.54 -5.93 -9.42
N ASN A 66 5.32 -6.46 -10.37
CA ASN A 66 6.71 -6.81 -10.12
C ASN A 66 7.59 -5.56 -10.13
N GLN A 67 8.44 -5.36 -9.11
CA GLN A 67 9.43 -4.28 -9.09
C GLN A 67 10.32 -4.27 -10.35
N GLY A 68 10.59 -5.46 -10.91
CA GLY A 68 11.31 -5.66 -12.15
C GLY A 68 10.69 -4.96 -13.36
N ASP A 69 9.43 -4.54 -13.34
CA ASP A 69 8.81 -3.76 -14.41
C ASP A 69 9.11 -2.25 -14.30
N HIS A 70 9.57 -1.79 -13.13
CA HIS A 70 9.66 -0.36 -12.79
C HIS A 70 11.07 0.09 -12.47
N ALA A 71 11.84 -0.70 -11.72
CA ALA A 71 13.13 -0.28 -11.21
C ALA A 71 14.15 -0.05 -12.33
N TYR A 72 14.79 1.12 -12.28
CA TYR A 72 15.77 1.56 -13.28
C TYR A 72 17.22 1.58 -12.76
N ALA A 73 17.47 1.33 -11.48
CA ALA A 73 18.83 1.23 -10.96
C ALA A 73 18.93 0.26 -9.77
N THR A 74 20.06 -0.42 -9.66
CA THR A 74 20.52 -1.07 -8.43
C THR A 74 21.58 -0.19 -7.78
N ILE A 75 21.51 0.02 -6.48
CA ILE A 75 22.43 0.89 -5.75
C ILE A 75 22.90 0.17 -4.49
N ILE A 76 24.21 -0.01 -4.35
CA ILE A 76 24.83 -0.41 -3.08
C ILE A 76 25.42 0.82 -2.41
N SER A 77 25.10 1.03 -1.13
CA SER A 77 25.50 2.19 -0.36
C SER A 77 25.84 1.84 1.09
N CYS A 78 26.39 2.79 1.82
CA CYS A 78 26.67 2.64 3.24
C CYS A 78 25.38 2.62 4.09
N SER A 79 25.38 1.86 5.19
CA SER A 79 24.32 1.90 6.22
C SER A 79 24.25 3.23 7.00
N ASP A 80 25.22 4.14 6.82
CA ASP A 80 25.23 5.47 7.44
C ASP A 80 23.91 6.22 7.17
N SER A 81 23.23 6.64 8.25
CA SER A 81 21.91 7.28 8.18
C SER A 81 21.91 8.61 7.42
N ARG A 82 23.08 9.24 7.23
CA ARG A 82 23.26 10.46 6.45
C ARG A 82 23.23 10.22 4.93
N VAL A 83 23.13 8.95 4.49
CA VAL A 83 23.05 8.56 3.08
C VAL A 83 21.68 7.92 2.75
N PRO A 84 20.56 8.68 2.80
CA PRO A 84 19.23 8.18 2.46
C PRO A 84 19.07 8.07 0.94
N VAL A 85 19.35 6.89 0.38
CA VAL A 85 19.55 6.64 -1.07
C VAL A 85 18.38 7.15 -1.94
N GLU A 86 17.14 6.79 -1.62
CA GLU A 86 15.95 7.21 -2.35
C GLU A 86 15.81 8.73 -2.37
N ARG A 87 16.12 9.37 -1.23
CA ARG A 87 16.01 10.82 -1.06
C ARG A 87 17.10 11.56 -1.82
N ILE A 88 18.36 11.13 -1.74
CA ILE A 88 19.49 11.79 -2.42
C ILE A 88 19.40 11.70 -3.94
N PHE A 89 18.70 10.69 -4.47
CA PHE A 89 18.41 10.54 -5.89
C PHE A 89 17.01 11.01 -6.28
N ASP A 90 16.23 11.57 -5.35
CA ASP A 90 14.84 11.98 -5.57
C ASP A 90 14.02 10.92 -6.34
N ALA A 91 14.09 9.69 -5.85
CA ALA A 91 13.42 8.50 -6.36
C ALA A 91 12.26 8.08 -5.42
N GLY A 92 11.28 7.37 -5.95
CA GLY A 92 10.13 6.87 -5.21
C GLY A 92 10.10 5.36 -5.01
N VAL A 93 8.92 4.86 -4.68
CA VAL A 93 8.66 3.43 -4.45
C VAL A 93 8.81 2.66 -5.77
N MET A 94 9.53 1.53 -5.73
CA MET A 94 9.90 0.66 -6.87
C MET A 94 10.84 1.27 -7.92
N ASP A 95 11.30 2.51 -7.78
CA ASP A 95 12.15 3.17 -8.78
C ASP A 95 13.60 2.62 -8.79
N ILE A 96 14.10 2.25 -7.62
CA ILE A 96 15.47 1.75 -7.43
C ILE A 96 15.49 0.54 -6.51
N PHE A 97 16.47 -0.34 -6.69
CA PHE A 97 16.74 -1.51 -5.86
C PHE A 97 17.96 -1.24 -4.98
N VAL A 98 17.78 -1.16 -3.67
CA VAL A 98 18.78 -0.60 -2.75
C VAL A 98 19.36 -1.68 -1.85
N ILE A 99 20.69 -1.75 -1.79
CA ILE A 99 21.46 -2.57 -0.85
C ILE A 99 22.23 -1.63 0.08
N ARG A 100 22.18 -1.86 1.39
CA ARG A 100 22.91 -1.04 2.37
C ARG A 100 23.67 -1.89 3.36
N VAL A 101 24.98 -1.67 3.43
CA VAL A 101 25.88 -2.33 4.37
C VAL A 101 26.93 -1.33 4.86
N ALA A 102 27.42 -1.43 6.10
CA ALA A 102 28.42 -0.49 6.59
C ALA A 102 29.70 -0.55 5.74
N GLY A 103 30.18 0.61 5.30
CA GLY A 103 31.33 0.71 4.40
C GLY A 103 31.05 0.30 2.95
N ASN A 104 29.78 0.08 2.56
CA ASN A 104 29.39 -0.32 1.19
C ASN A 104 30.26 -1.45 0.61
N VAL A 105 30.68 -2.39 1.48
CA VAL A 105 31.50 -3.55 1.14
C VAL A 105 30.73 -4.51 0.24
N VAL A 106 31.44 -5.35 -0.51
CA VAL A 106 30.81 -6.39 -1.32
C VAL A 106 31.36 -7.74 -0.91
N ASP A 107 30.56 -8.50 -0.15
CA ASP A 107 30.80 -9.91 0.10
C ASP A 107 29.64 -10.74 -0.50
N THR A 108 29.41 -11.94 0.05
CA THR A 108 28.48 -12.93 -0.48
C THR A 108 27.04 -12.40 -0.53
N ASP A 109 26.57 -11.75 0.54
CA ASP A 109 25.18 -11.28 0.63
C ASP A 109 24.93 -10.09 -0.29
N GLU A 110 25.89 -9.15 -0.36
CA GLU A 110 25.79 -7.99 -1.24
C GLU A 110 25.94 -8.37 -2.70
N ALA A 111 26.88 -9.25 -3.05
CA ALA A 111 27.03 -9.74 -4.40
C ALA A 111 25.77 -10.48 -4.88
N GLY A 112 25.19 -11.35 -4.04
CA GLY A 112 23.93 -12.04 -4.34
C GLY A 112 22.76 -11.08 -4.52
N SER A 113 22.68 -10.03 -3.70
CA SER A 113 21.66 -8.99 -3.83
C SER A 113 21.83 -8.13 -5.08
N ILE A 114 23.08 -7.82 -5.45
CA ILE A 114 23.41 -7.13 -6.71
C ILE A 114 23.05 -8.00 -7.90
N GLU A 115 23.37 -9.29 -7.87
CA GLU A 115 22.98 -10.25 -8.90
C GLU A 115 21.47 -10.32 -9.06
N TYR A 116 20.71 -10.31 -7.95
CA TYR A 116 19.26 -10.25 -8.01
C TYR A 116 18.75 -8.98 -8.70
N GLY A 117 19.30 -7.82 -8.32
CA GLY A 117 18.97 -6.55 -8.96
C GLY A 117 19.25 -6.54 -10.47
N LEU A 118 20.42 -7.02 -10.88
CA LEU A 118 20.85 -6.99 -12.27
C LEU A 118 20.20 -8.09 -13.13
N ALA A 119 20.06 -9.31 -12.61
CA ALA A 119 19.62 -10.48 -13.39
C ALA A 119 18.12 -10.77 -13.28
N HIS A 120 17.47 -10.43 -12.16
CA HIS A 120 16.05 -10.72 -11.92
C HIS A 120 15.19 -9.46 -11.97
N VAL A 121 15.62 -8.38 -11.30
CA VAL A 121 14.95 -7.08 -11.42
C VAL A 121 15.28 -6.41 -12.77
N ASN A 122 16.36 -6.83 -13.45
CA ASN A 122 16.80 -6.29 -14.75
C ASN A 122 17.04 -4.77 -14.69
N THR A 123 17.75 -4.30 -13.67
CA THR A 123 18.13 -2.88 -13.59
C THR A 123 19.28 -2.59 -14.57
N PRO A 124 19.17 -1.53 -15.38
CA PRO A 124 20.16 -1.20 -16.41
C PRO A 124 21.42 -0.48 -15.86
N VAL A 125 21.46 -0.09 -14.58
CA VAL A 125 22.64 0.52 -13.97
C VAL A 125 22.84 0.02 -12.55
N LEU A 126 24.09 -0.30 -12.20
CA LEU A 126 24.56 -0.51 -10.83
C LEU A 126 25.38 0.71 -10.40
N VAL A 127 25.03 1.30 -9.27
CA VAL A 127 25.84 2.35 -8.62
C VAL A 127 26.46 1.80 -7.34
N VAL A 128 27.79 1.84 -7.26
CA VAL A 128 28.53 1.60 -6.02
C VAL A 128 28.81 2.96 -5.38
N LEU A 129 28.04 3.27 -4.34
CA LEU A 129 27.99 4.60 -3.72
C LEU A 129 28.76 4.63 -2.39
N GLY A 130 29.97 5.15 -2.43
CA GLY A 130 30.72 5.56 -1.24
C GLY A 130 30.25 6.91 -0.72
N HIS A 131 30.76 7.33 0.44
CA HIS A 131 30.49 8.68 0.95
C HIS A 131 31.65 9.25 1.77
N LYS A 132 31.77 10.58 1.77
CA LYS A 132 32.73 11.29 2.62
C LYS A 132 32.41 11.04 4.09
N GLN A 133 33.47 11.05 4.93
CA GLN A 133 33.36 10.80 6.37
C GLN A 133 32.76 9.43 6.72
N CYS A 134 33.12 8.39 5.96
CA CYS A 134 32.68 7.03 6.22
C CYS A 134 33.33 6.47 7.50
N GLY A 135 32.49 6.14 8.49
CA GLY A 135 32.96 5.60 9.78
C GLY A 135 33.70 4.27 9.64
N ALA A 136 33.22 3.37 8.78
CA ALA A 136 33.85 2.06 8.57
C ALA A 136 35.26 2.20 7.98
N VAL A 137 35.42 2.96 6.88
CA VAL A 137 36.72 3.20 6.25
C VAL A 137 37.67 3.95 7.20
N THR A 138 37.15 4.90 7.98
CA THR A 138 37.94 5.62 8.99
C THR A 138 38.46 4.66 10.07
N ALA A 139 37.58 3.82 10.63
CA ALA A 139 37.95 2.86 11.66
C ALA A 139 39.01 1.86 11.17
N VAL A 140 38.90 1.37 9.94
CA VAL A 140 39.90 0.48 9.34
C VAL A 140 41.21 1.21 9.11
N THR A 141 41.17 2.46 8.65
CA THR A 141 42.39 3.28 8.50
C THR A 141 43.12 3.45 9.83
N HIS A 142 42.38 3.72 10.92
CA HIS A 142 42.95 3.80 12.26
C HIS A 142 43.51 2.47 12.75
N ALA A 143 42.82 1.36 12.50
CA ALA A 143 43.28 0.02 12.86
C ALA A 143 44.58 -0.35 12.13
N VAL A 144 44.68 -0.08 10.82
CA VAL A 144 45.89 -0.32 10.01
C VAL A 144 47.08 0.53 10.49
N HIS A 145 46.82 1.74 11.02
CA HIS A 145 47.84 2.58 11.66
C HIS A 145 48.21 2.15 13.09
N GLY A 146 47.64 1.06 13.61
CA GLY A 146 47.92 0.54 14.95
C GLY A 146 47.09 1.19 16.07
N ASN A 147 46.08 2.00 15.73
CA ASN A 147 45.17 2.67 16.67
C ASN A 147 43.77 2.00 16.70
N GLY A 148 43.72 0.68 16.49
CA GLY A 148 42.48 -0.10 16.58
C GLY A 148 41.99 -0.25 18.03
N HIS A 149 40.69 -0.48 18.19
CA HIS A 149 40.07 -0.85 19.47
C HIS A 149 39.37 -2.20 19.34
N ALA A 150 38.97 -2.79 20.48
CA ALA A 150 38.20 -4.03 20.48
C ALA A 150 36.87 -3.83 19.73
N LEU A 151 36.53 -4.78 18.85
CA LEU A 151 35.32 -4.76 18.04
C LEU A 151 34.41 -5.95 18.44
N GLU A 152 33.11 -5.77 18.31
CA GLU A 152 32.12 -6.83 18.47
C GLU A 152 32.31 -7.93 17.40
N ILE A 153 31.96 -9.18 17.73
CA ILE A 153 32.34 -10.39 16.99
C ILE A 153 32.06 -10.37 15.47
N ASN A 154 31.01 -9.68 15.01
CA ASN A 154 30.61 -9.64 13.61
C ASN A 154 31.23 -8.48 12.81
N ILE A 155 31.89 -7.51 13.45
CA ILE A 155 32.49 -6.36 12.76
C ILE A 155 33.78 -6.74 12.04
N PRO A 156 34.73 -7.52 12.62
CA PRO A 156 35.95 -7.92 11.92
C PRO A 156 35.74 -8.50 10.52
N PRO A 157 34.89 -9.53 10.30
CA PRO A 157 34.69 -10.09 8.96
C PRO A 157 34.08 -9.08 7.97
N LEU A 158 33.29 -8.12 8.47
CA LEU A 158 32.73 -7.05 7.64
C LEU A 158 33.82 -6.09 7.14
N VAL A 159 34.71 -5.68 8.04
CA VAL A 159 35.73 -4.66 7.73
C VAL A 159 36.97 -5.23 7.04
N ASP A 160 37.16 -6.55 7.05
CA ASP A 160 38.23 -7.24 6.32
C ASP A 160 38.21 -6.93 4.82
N ASN A 161 37.02 -6.72 4.24
CA ASN A 161 36.85 -6.32 2.84
C ASN A 161 37.33 -4.88 2.55
N ILE A 162 37.52 -4.04 3.58
CA ILE A 162 37.97 -2.63 3.43
C ILE A 162 39.50 -2.53 3.54
N ILE A 163 40.16 -3.44 4.25
CA ILE A 163 41.61 -3.41 4.50
C ILE A 163 42.43 -3.27 3.20
N PRO A 164 42.15 -4.02 2.12
CA PRO A 164 42.91 -3.90 0.87
C PRO A 164 42.81 -2.50 0.25
N ALA A 165 41.65 -1.85 0.34
CA ALA A 165 41.43 -0.50 -0.18
C ALA A 165 42.30 0.53 0.56
N VAL A 166 42.33 0.47 1.90
CA VAL A 166 43.16 1.35 2.73
C VAL A 166 44.64 1.15 2.40
N GLN A 167 45.09 -0.09 2.29
CA GLN A 167 46.49 -0.40 1.97
C GLN A 167 46.89 0.09 0.58
N ARG A 168 46.00 -0.04 -0.42
CA ARG A 168 46.23 0.52 -1.77
C ARG A 168 46.29 2.04 -1.74
N ALA A 169 45.39 2.72 -1.04
CA ALA A 169 45.42 4.16 -0.90
C ALA A 169 46.75 4.65 -0.31
N MET A 170 47.21 4.03 0.79
CA MET A 170 48.51 4.34 1.40
C MET A 170 49.68 4.10 0.43
N SER A 171 49.62 3.04 -0.37
CA SER A 171 50.67 2.69 -1.33
C SER A 171 50.73 3.66 -2.53
N MET A 172 49.57 4.10 -3.02
CA MET A 172 49.46 5.04 -4.14
C MET A 172 49.76 6.49 -3.73
N HIS A 173 49.55 6.82 -2.45
CA HIS A 173 49.77 8.16 -1.90
C HIS A 173 50.78 8.13 -0.74
N PRO A 174 52.05 7.75 -0.98
CA PRO A 174 53.04 7.54 0.08
C PRO A 174 53.41 8.81 0.85
N ASN A 175 53.07 9.99 0.31
CA ASN A 175 53.33 11.30 0.94
C ASN A 175 52.13 11.83 1.74
N VAL A 176 51.02 11.09 1.80
CA VAL A 176 49.81 11.44 2.55
C VAL A 176 49.75 10.57 3.81
N HIS A 177 49.50 11.17 4.97
CA HIS A 177 49.65 10.51 6.27
C HIS A 177 48.47 10.77 7.20
N GLY A 178 48.30 9.91 8.20
CA GLY A 178 47.25 10.08 9.22
C GLY A 178 45.85 10.08 8.60
N ASP A 179 44.98 10.95 9.10
CA ASP A 179 43.59 11.05 8.63
C ASP A 179 43.45 11.62 7.22
N ASP A 180 44.49 12.27 6.69
CA ASP A 180 44.47 12.82 5.32
C ASP A 180 44.42 11.72 4.25
N ILE A 181 44.72 10.46 4.60
CA ILE A 181 44.60 9.31 3.68
C ILE A 181 43.15 8.84 3.53
N ILE A 182 42.26 9.16 4.48
CA ILE A 182 40.90 8.62 4.55
C ILE A 182 40.08 8.95 3.28
N PRO A 183 40.12 10.16 2.71
CA PRO A 183 39.42 10.44 1.45
C PRO A 183 39.87 9.54 0.29
N HIS A 184 41.18 9.27 0.18
CA HIS A 184 41.73 8.36 -0.82
C HIS A 184 41.30 6.90 -0.55
N ALA A 185 41.28 6.49 0.71
CA ALA A 185 40.80 5.16 1.10
C ALA A 185 39.31 4.97 0.80
N ILE A 186 38.49 6.01 0.93
CA ILE A 186 37.06 5.99 0.58
C ILE A 186 36.87 5.77 -0.92
N GLU A 187 37.64 6.47 -1.76
CA GLU A 187 37.62 6.27 -3.22
C GLU A 187 38.07 4.86 -3.59
N GLU A 188 39.17 4.39 -3.01
CA GLU A 188 39.68 3.04 -3.23
C GLU A 188 38.72 1.95 -2.73
N ASN A 189 37.91 2.23 -1.71
CA ASN A 189 36.91 1.29 -1.21
C ASN A 189 35.75 1.09 -2.19
N VAL A 190 35.39 2.12 -2.96
CA VAL A 190 34.43 1.96 -4.08
C VAL A 190 35.02 1.08 -5.18
N TRP A 191 36.30 1.27 -5.51
CA TRP A 191 36.98 0.41 -6.48
C TRP A 191 37.13 -1.03 -5.98
N GLN A 192 37.43 -1.21 -4.70
CA GLN A 192 37.50 -2.51 -4.04
C GLN A 192 36.17 -3.25 -4.16
N GLY A 193 35.04 -2.61 -3.81
CA GLY A 193 33.72 -3.24 -3.93
C GLY A 193 33.37 -3.66 -5.36
N ILE A 194 33.78 -2.88 -6.37
CA ILE A 194 33.60 -3.25 -7.79
C ILE A 194 34.49 -4.44 -8.16
N GLU A 195 35.74 -4.47 -7.69
CA GLU A 195 36.66 -5.59 -7.91
C GLU A 195 36.16 -6.87 -7.23
N ASP A 196 35.71 -6.80 -5.99
CA ASP A 196 35.17 -7.94 -5.24
C ASP A 196 33.91 -8.52 -5.89
N LEU A 197 33.00 -7.64 -6.32
CA LEU A 197 31.83 -8.02 -7.10
C LEU A 197 32.24 -8.79 -8.35
N PHE A 198 33.17 -8.24 -9.13
CA PHE A 198 33.63 -8.90 -10.33
C PHE A 198 34.40 -10.17 -10.02
N MET A 199 35.16 -10.29 -8.94
CA MET A 199 35.85 -11.54 -8.58
C MET A 199 34.85 -12.66 -8.27
N ARG A 200 33.72 -12.33 -7.65
CA ARG A 200 32.73 -13.30 -7.15
C ARG A 200 31.60 -13.62 -8.13
N SER A 201 31.23 -12.69 -9.01
CA SER A 201 30.01 -12.78 -9.84
C SER A 201 30.28 -12.92 -11.34
N PRO A 202 30.30 -14.14 -11.90
CA PRO A 202 30.33 -14.34 -13.35
C PRO A 202 29.11 -13.75 -14.06
N SER A 203 27.95 -13.79 -13.42
CA SER A 203 26.70 -13.25 -13.96
C SER A 203 26.80 -11.74 -14.18
N THR A 204 27.27 -11.00 -13.17
CA THR A 204 27.43 -9.54 -13.27
C THR A 204 28.46 -9.16 -14.33
N ARG A 205 29.60 -9.86 -14.41
CA ARG A 205 30.60 -9.64 -15.49
C ARG A 205 29.98 -9.84 -16.88
N HIS A 206 29.17 -10.87 -17.06
CA HIS A 206 28.47 -11.14 -18.32
C HIS A 206 27.45 -10.04 -18.67
N ILE A 207 26.62 -9.62 -17.72
CA ILE A 207 25.63 -8.55 -17.89
C ILE A 207 26.31 -7.24 -18.31
N VAL A 208 27.45 -6.91 -17.67
CA VAL A 208 28.24 -5.71 -17.99
C VAL A 208 28.86 -5.81 -19.39
N THR A 209 29.49 -6.94 -19.71
CA THR A 209 30.18 -7.14 -21.00
C THR A 209 29.20 -7.14 -22.17
N THR A 210 27.97 -7.61 -21.95
CA THR A 210 26.90 -7.58 -22.97
C THR A 210 26.20 -6.22 -23.08
N GLY A 211 26.56 -5.24 -22.24
CA GLY A 211 25.98 -3.90 -22.24
C GLY A 211 24.55 -3.83 -21.70
N LYS A 212 24.05 -4.91 -21.09
CA LYS A 212 22.71 -4.94 -20.48
C LYS A 212 22.61 -4.07 -19.24
N ALA A 213 23.69 -3.96 -18.48
CA ALA A 213 23.80 -3.01 -17.39
C ALA A 213 25.17 -2.33 -17.36
N LYS A 214 25.21 -1.11 -16.81
CA LYS A 214 26.44 -0.33 -16.59
C LYS A 214 26.77 -0.27 -15.10
N VAL A 215 28.03 -0.48 -14.73
CA VAL A 215 28.51 -0.32 -13.35
C VAL A 215 29.21 1.04 -13.22
N VAL A 216 28.86 1.81 -12.19
CA VAL A 216 29.37 3.16 -11.96
C VAL A 216 29.78 3.33 -10.49
N GLY A 217 30.97 3.86 -10.24
CA GLY A 217 31.39 4.29 -8.90
C GLY A 217 31.01 5.75 -8.64
N ALA A 218 30.62 6.08 -7.41
CA ALA A 218 30.26 7.44 -7.02
C ALA A 218 30.57 7.72 -5.55
N ILE A 219 30.88 8.97 -5.21
CA ILE A 219 31.09 9.43 -3.83
C ILE A 219 30.05 10.49 -3.48
N TYR A 220 29.25 10.22 -2.45
CA TYR A 220 28.32 11.18 -1.86
C TYR A 220 29.00 12.07 -0.82
N ASP A 221 28.82 13.38 -0.94
CA ASP A 221 29.25 14.35 0.04
C ASP A 221 28.13 14.59 1.07
N VAL A 222 28.31 14.03 2.28
CA VAL A 222 27.32 14.12 3.36
C VAL A 222 27.02 15.55 3.84
N GLY A 223 27.91 16.51 3.58
CA GLY A 223 27.74 17.90 4.00
C GLY A 223 27.00 18.77 2.97
N THR A 224 27.12 18.44 1.69
CA THR A 224 26.53 19.23 0.59
C THR A 224 25.39 18.54 -0.13
N GLY A 225 25.25 17.22 0.02
CA GLY A 225 24.28 16.41 -0.71
C GLY A 225 24.69 16.07 -2.15
N LYS A 226 25.85 16.55 -2.61
CA LYS A 226 26.34 16.35 -3.98
C LYS A 226 26.92 14.95 -4.16
N ILE A 227 26.67 14.35 -5.32
CA ILE A 227 27.34 13.13 -5.75
C ILE A 227 28.44 13.46 -6.77
N ASP A 228 29.66 13.07 -6.45
CA ASP A 228 30.81 13.10 -7.35
C ASP A 228 30.91 11.74 -8.07
N TRP A 229 30.58 11.72 -9.35
CA TRP A 229 30.60 10.52 -10.19
C TRP A 229 32.03 10.19 -10.63
N MET A 230 32.47 8.96 -10.40
CA MET A 230 33.84 8.54 -10.68
C MET A 230 34.03 8.18 -12.17
N PRO A 231 35.26 8.23 -12.70
CA PRO A 231 35.51 7.89 -14.10
C PRO A 231 35.12 6.45 -14.45
N GLN A 232 34.62 6.23 -15.68
CA GLN A 232 34.22 4.89 -16.13
C GLN A 232 35.41 3.98 -16.49
N ALA A 233 36.54 4.55 -16.91
CA ALA A 233 37.70 3.79 -17.41
C ALA A 233 38.26 2.77 -16.39
N PRO A 234 38.43 3.11 -15.09
CA PRO A 234 38.84 2.13 -14.08
C PRO A 234 37.93 0.91 -13.98
N VAL A 235 36.61 1.05 -14.12
CA VAL A 235 35.66 -0.09 -14.04
C VAL A 235 35.98 -1.14 -15.11
N MET A 236 36.23 -0.70 -16.35
CA MET A 236 36.57 -1.60 -17.45
C MET A 236 37.97 -2.22 -17.28
N GLN A 237 38.91 -1.48 -16.69
CA GLN A 237 40.23 -2.00 -16.36
C GLN A 237 40.14 -3.08 -15.26
N ILE A 238 39.37 -2.85 -14.20
CA ILE A 238 39.12 -3.83 -13.14
C ILE A 238 38.48 -5.08 -13.74
N LEU A 239 37.43 -4.93 -14.55
CA LEU A 239 36.79 -6.05 -15.24
C LEU A 239 37.81 -6.86 -16.08
N SER A 240 38.67 -6.18 -16.84
CA SER A 240 39.71 -6.85 -17.63
C SER A 240 40.75 -7.55 -16.77
N ASN A 241 41.19 -6.93 -15.67
CA ASN A 241 42.14 -7.54 -14.73
C ASN A 241 41.54 -8.79 -14.07
N VAL A 242 40.29 -8.70 -13.63
CA VAL A 242 39.55 -9.80 -13.03
C VAL A 242 39.38 -10.94 -14.02
N GLU A 243 39.02 -10.69 -15.29
CA GLU A 243 38.92 -11.77 -16.29
C GLU A 243 40.25 -12.50 -16.56
N ASN A 244 41.38 -11.87 -16.28
CA ASN A 244 42.69 -12.50 -16.34
C ASN A 244 43.13 -13.15 -15.03
N ASN A 245 42.38 -12.96 -13.93
CA ASN A 245 42.71 -13.51 -12.62
C ASN A 245 42.24 -14.99 -12.53
N PRO A 246 43.14 -15.96 -12.24
CA PRO A 246 42.77 -17.36 -12.10
C PRO A 246 41.96 -17.66 -10.84
N ALA A 247 41.98 -16.79 -9.81
CA ALA A 247 41.24 -16.97 -8.57
C ALA A 247 39.77 -16.52 -8.67
N ARG A 248 39.34 -15.95 -9.80
CA ARG A 248 37.95 -15.50 -9.99
C ARG A 248 36.98 -16.69 -9.96
N GLN A 249 35.78 -16.45 -9.48
CA GLN A 249 34.68 -17.41 -9.62
C GLN A 249 34.35 -17.59 -11.11
N THR A 250 34.13 -18.83 -11.54
CA THR A 250 33.78 -19.18 -12.94
C THR A 250 32.41 -19.86 -13.05
N GLN A 251 31.85 -20.35 -11.94
CA GLN A 251 30.52 -20.94 -11.91
C GLN A 251 29.44 -19.86 -11.82
N ALA A 252 28.69 -19.67 -12.92
CA ALA A 252 27.70 -18.60 -13.02
C ALA A 252 26.36 -18.91 -12.34
N MET A 253 26.04 -20.19 -12.12
CA MET A 253 24.80 -20.63 -11.51
C MET A 253 25.13 -21.59 -10.37
N ALA A 254 24.49 -21.44 -9.22
CA ALA A 254 24.36 -22.54 -8.28
C ALA A 254 23.64 -23.67 -9.01
N GLY A 255 24.25 -24.86 -9.11
CA GLY A 255 23.67 -25.99 -9.85
C GLY A 255 22.18 -26.14 -9.50
N GLY A 256 21.32 -26.23 -10.53
CA GLY A 256 19.87 -26.10 -10.40
C GLY A 256 19.30 -26.86 -9.20
N GLY A 257 18.92 -26.12 -8.16
CA GLY A 257 18.66 -26.71 -6.86
C GLY A 257 18.20 -25.72 -5.79
N HIS A 258 17.33 -24.76 -6.11
CA HIS A 258 16.46 -24.21 -5.07
C HIS A 258 15.42 -25.28 -4.71
N GLY A 259 15.80 -26.22 -3.84
CA GLY A 259 14.88 -27.26 -3.37
C GLY A 259 15.46 -28.58 -2.88
N LYS A 260 16.79 -28.80 -2.80
CA LYS A 260 17.32 -30.00 -2.14
C LYS A 260 18.58 -29.70 -1.33
N ASN A 261 18.48 -30.00 -0.03
CA ASN A 261 19.53 -30.11 0.97
C ASN A 261 20.42 -28.88 1.13
N PHE A 262 19.94 -27.92 1.94
CA PHE A 262 20.84 -27.20 2.81
C PHE A 262 21.37 -28.23 3.83
N ASP A 263 22.56 -28.78 3.54
CA ASP A 263 23.26 -29.67 4.45
C ASP A 263 24.10 -28.79 5.40
N PRO A 264 23.76 -28.69 6.69
CA PRO A 264 24.45 -27.79 7.62
C PRO A 264 25.88 -28.28 7.96
N GLU A 265 26.31 -29.43 7.44
CA GLU A 265 27.59 -30.04 7.79
C GLU A 265 28.84 -29.27 7.30
N ASN A 266 28.70 -28.24 6.45
CA ASN A 266 29.86 -27.61 5.81
C ASN A 266 30.34 -26.26 6.39
N VAL A 267 29.82 -25.83 7.55
CA VAL A 267 30.36 -24.65 8.29
C VAL A 267 31.14 -25.04 9.55
N ALA A 268 31.32 -26.33 9.83
CA ALA A 268 32.13 -26.79 10.96
C ALA A 268 33.18 -27.81 10.52
N SER A 269 34.18 -27.36 9.74
CA SER A 269 35.43 -28.11 9.57
C SER A 269 36.57 -27.52 10.40
N HIS A 270 36.33 -27.27 11.69
CA HIS A 270 37.35 -27.63 12.67
C HIS A 270 37.11 -29.09 13.04
N LYS A 271 37.85 -29.99 12.37
CA LYS A 271 37.99 -31.37 12.81
C LYS A 271 38.60 -31.37 14.22
N SER A 272 37.78 -31.40 15.26
CA SER A 272 38.19 -31.97 16.52
C SER A 272 38.13 -33.48 16.36
N GLY A 273 39.31 -34.10 16.31
CA GLY A 273 39.43 -35.54 16.44
C GLY A 273 39.09 -35.93 17.88
N SER A 274 37.83 -36.23 18.17
CA SER A 274 37.47 -36.99 19.36
C SER A 274 36.43 -38.04 18.98
N GLY A 275 36.66 -39.30 19.31
CA GLY A 275 35.70 -40.37 19.09
C GLY A 275 34.40 -40.06 19.82
N HIS A 276 33.34 -39.72 19.10
CA HIS A 276 31.99 -39.66 19.66
C HIS A 276 31.46 -41.08 19.75
N VAL A 277 31.14 -41.51 20.97
CA VAL A 277 30.24 -42.64 21.20
C VAL A 277 28.90 -42.23 20.59
N LYS A 278 28.41 -42.98 19.62
CA LYS A 278 27.20 -42.63 18.87
C LYS A 278 25.99 -43.08 19.70
N ILE A 279 25.43 -42.15 20.47
CA ILE A 279 24.22 -42.41 21.27
C ILE A 279 22.99 -42.40 20.36
N GLU A 280 22.06 -43.34 20.57
CA GLU A 280 20.81 -43.39 19.82
C GLU A 280 19.85 -42.29 20.32
N PRO A 281 19.37 -41.39 19.44
CA PRO A 281 18.43 -40.35 19.85
C PRO A 281 17.04 -40.92 20.14
N ALA A 282 16.35 -40.32 21.11
CA ALA A 282 14.94 -40.57 21.34
C ALA A 282 14.09 -40.05 20.17
N LYS A 283 13.01 -40.77 19.83
CA LYS A 283 12.02 -40.29 18.85
C LYS A 283 11.07 -39.32 19.53
N ILE A 284 11.01 -38.11 19.00
CA ILE A 284 10.20 -37.01 19.54
C ILE A 284 9.22 -36.56 18.46
N SER A 285 8.02 -36.19 18.90
CA SER A 285 7.05 -35.46 18.08
C SER A 285 6.58 -34.23 18.87
N LEU A 286 6.80 -33.06 18.30
CA LEU A 286 6.44 -31.75 18.85
C LEU A 286 5.19 -31.16 18.19
N ALA A 287 4.76 -31.71 17.05
CA ALA A 287 3.56 -31.27 16.35
C ALA A 287 2.85 -32.44 15.67
N ALA A 288 1.52 -32.42 15.71
CA ALA A 288 0.70 -33.32 14.90
C ALA A 288 0.71 -32.88 13.43
N GLU A 289 0.35 -33.81 12.53
CA GLU A 289 0.38 -33.57 11.08
C GLU A 289 -0.49 -32.38 10.65
N ASP A 290 -1.65 -32.21 11.27
CA ASP A 290 -2.55 -31.07 11.05
C ASP A 290 -1.89 -29.72 11.40
N THR A 291 -1.07 -29.68 12.45
CA THR A 291 -0.34 -28.51 12.89
C THR A 291 0.79 -28.17 11.91
N ILE A 292 1.50 -29.19 11.42
CA ILE A 292 2.54 -29.03 10.40
C ILE A 292 1.94 -28.52 9.09
N ASP A 293 0.76 -29.01 8.69
CA ASP A 293 0.07 -28.56 7.49
C ASP A 293 -0.36 -27.09 7.60
N LEU A 294 -0.84 -26.66 8.77
CA LEU A 294 -1.16 -25.24 9.03
C LEU A 294 0.08 -24.35 8.90
N LEU A 295 1.25 -24.78 9.38
CA LEU A 295 2.50 -24.03 9.28
C LEU A 295 3.08 -23.99 7.85
N LYS A 296 2.70 -24.93 6.99
CA LYS A 296 3.11 -24.97 5.56
C LYS A 296 2.14 -24.24 4.64
N THR A 297 0.94 -23.92 5.13
CA THR A 297 -0.09 -23.27 4.32
C THR A 297 0.36 -21.85 3.98
N ASP A 298 0.34 -21.50 2.70
CA ASP A 298 0.56 -20.12 2.26
C ASP A 298 -0.73 -19.32 2.49
N TRP A 299 -0.82 -18.69 3.65
CA TRP A 299 -1.99 -17.93 4.06
C TRP A 299 -2.19 -16.62 3.27
N LEU A 300 -1.20 -16.22 2.47
CA LEU A 300 -1.23 -14.98 1.68
C LEU A 300 -1.80 -15.19 0.26
N SER A 301 -2.11 -16.42 -0.15
CA SER A 301 -2.40 -16.71 -1.57
C SER A 301 -3.87 -16.54 -2.01
N ASP A 302 -4.84 -16.32 -1.13
CA ASP A 302 -6.26 -16.30 -1.51
C ASP A 302 -7.04 -15.08 -0.99
N ALA A 303 -6.84 -13.93 -1.63
CA ALA A 303 -7.82 -12.84 -1.61
C ALA A 303 -8.82 -13.06 -2.76
N ALA A 304 -10.02 -13.53 -2.42
CA ALA A 304 -11.08 -13.75 -3.40
C ALA A 304 -11.48 -12.42 -4.08
N LYS A 305 -11.31 -12.35 -5.40
CA LYS A 305 -11.81 -11.24 -6.23
C LYS A 305 -13.32 -11.39 -6.42
N ILE A 306 -14.10 -10.44 -5.91
CA ILE A 306 -15.54 -10.35 -6.21
C ILE A 306 -15.72 -9.48 -7.47
N PRO A 307 -16.48 -9.94 -8.47
CA PRO A 307 -16.71 -9.16 -9.69
C PRO A 307 -17.54 -7.91 -9.39
N VAL A 308 -17.00 -6.75 -9.75
CA VAL A 308 -17.73 -5.48 -9.81
C VAL A 308 -18.77 -5.59 -10.91
N GLN A 309 -20.05 -5.43 -10.55
CA GLN A 309 -21.15 -5.49 -11.51
C GLN A 309 -21.26 -4.14 -12.23
N GLU A 310 -20.99 -4.09 -13.53
CA GLU A 310 -21.16 -2.88 -14.34
C GLU A 310 -22.64 -2.46 -14.35
N ILE A 311 -22.97 -1.39 -13.63
CA ILE A 311 -24.28 -0.75 -13.73
C ILE A 311 -24.24 0.21 -14.93
N THR A 312 -24.87 -0.17 -16.04
CA THR A 312 -25.03 0.74 -17.18
C THR A 312 -26.06 1.83 -16.84
N PRO A 313 -25.71 3.12 -16.87
CA PRO A 313 -26.64 4.20 -16.56
C PRO A 313 -27.70 4.31 -17.68
N GLN A 314 -28.95 3.99 -17.35
CA GLN A 314 -30.11 4.24 -18.21
C GLN A 314 -30.99 5.32 -17.55
N LEU A 315 -31.43 6.31 -18.35
CA LEU A 315 -32.39 7.34 -17.91
C LEU A 315 -33.65 6.68 -17.34
N SER A 316 -34.13 7.14 -16.18
CA SER A 316 -35.24 6.48 -15.50
C SER A 316 -36.54 6.52 -16.31
N ILE A 317 -37.41 5.52 -16.14
CA ILE A 317 -38.75 5.51 -16.79
C ILE A 317 -39.57 6.75 -16.38
N LEU A 318 -39.39 7.21 -15.13
CA LEU A 318 -40.04 8.41 -14.60
C LEU A 318 -39.62 9.68 -15.36
N PHE A 319 -38.35 9.80 -15.76
CA PHE A 319 -37.88 10.88 -16.63
C PHE A 319 -38.66 10.92 -17.94
N TRP A 320 -38.78 9.77 -18.61
CA TRP A 320 -39.50 9.71 -19.89
C TRP A 320 -40.99 9.99 -19.73
N ILE A 321 -41.61 9.55 -18.64
CA ILE A 321 -43.00 9.90 -18.31
C ILE A 321 -43.15 11.41 -18.11
N PHE A 322 -42.24 12.04 -17.36
CA PHE A 322 -42.25 13.48 -17.10
C PHE A 322 -42.09 14.29 -18.38
N ILE A 323 -41.13 13.93 -19.24
CA ILE A 323 -40.91 14.56 -20.55
C ILE A 323 -42.12 14.36 -21.47
N ALA A 324 -42.74 13.18 -21.46
CA ALA A 324 -43.94 12.91 -22.24
C ALA A 324 -45.13 13.79 -21.80
N ILE A 325 -45.37 13.94 -20.49
CA ILE A 325 -46.45 14.80 -19.97
C ILE A 325 -46.23 16.26 -20.37
N LEU A 326 -45.00 16.77 -20.25
CA LEU A 326 -44.63 18.12 -20.70
C LEU A 326 -44.84 18.31 -22.21
N GLY A 327 -44.43 17.33 -23.01
CA GLY A 327 -44.64 17.33 -24.45
C GLY A 327 -46.12 17.37 -24.82
N ILE A 328 -46.96 16.59 -24.14
CA ILE A 328 -48.41 16.57 -24.32
C ILE A 328 -49.03 17.91 -23.92
N ALA A 329 -48.62 18.50 -22.80
CA ALA A 329 -49.11 19.81 -22.35
C ALA A 329 -48.75 20.94 -23.34
N ALA A 330 -47.52 20.93 -23.86
CA ALA A 330 -47.07 21.87 -24.89
C ALA A 330 -47.87 21.68 -26.20
N ALA A 331 -48.08 20.43 -26.64
CA ALA A 331 -48.86 20.11 -27.84
C ALA A 331 -50.33 20.53 -27.71
N LEU A 332 -50.98 20.27 -26.56
CA LEU A 332 -52.35 20.70 -26.28
C LEU A 332 -52.48 22.23 -26.33
N THR A 333 -51.49 22.94 -25.77
CA THR A 333 -51.41 24.41 -25.85
C THR A 333 -51.26 24.88 -27.30
N ILE A 334 -50.48 24.19 -28.13
CA ILE A 334 -50.37 24.53 -29.57
C ILE A 334 -51.70 24.27 -30.29
N ILE A 335 -52.38 23.16 -30.00
CA ILE A 335 -53.63 22.76 -30.67
C ILE A 335 -54.78 23.73 -30.34
N VAL A 336 -55.00 24.05 -29.07
CA VAL A 336 -56.10 24.95 -28.63
C VAL A 336 -55.96 26.34 -29.26
N PHE A 337 -54.72 26.81 -29.45
CA PHE A 337 -54.45 28.15 -29.96
C PHE A 337 -54.24 28.20 -31.48
N GLY A 338 -53.73 27.13 -32.10
CA GLY A 338 -53.48 27.02 -33.54
C GLY A 338 -54.72 26.71 -34.37
N THR A 339 -55.69 25.97 -33.83
CA THR A 339 -56.90 25.54 -34.55
C THR A 339 -57.99 26.63 -34.66
N GLY A 340 -57.69 27.87 -34.25
CA GLY A 340 -58.65 28.99 -34.31
C GLY A 340 -59.76 28.93 -33.26
N MET A 341 -59.80 27.89 -32.42
CA MET A 341 -60.72 27.76 -31.28
C MET A 341 -60.56 28.95 -30.31
N PHE A 342 -59.33 29.34 -30.01
CA PHE A 342 -59.02 30.49 -29.16
C PHE A 342 -59.58 31.82 -29.70
N LYS A 343 -59.72 31.99 -31.02
CA LYS A 343 -60.29 33.23 -31.60
C LYS A 343 -61.75 33.42 -31.18
N ARG A 344 -62.49 32.32 -30.97
CA ARG A 344 -63.91 32.30 -30.62
C ARG A 344 -64.18 32.58 -29.14
N PHE A 345 -63.15 32.65 -28.30
CA PHE A 345 -63.31 32.91 -26.87
C PHE A 345 -63.60 34.39 -26.57
N SER A 346 -64.40 34.62 -25.52
CA SER A 346 -64.60 35.94 -24.93
C SER A 346 -63.29 36.46 -24.32
N LEU A 347 -63.15 37.77 -24.17
CA LEU A 347 -61.93 38.39 -23.63
C LEU A 347 -61.56 37.83 -22.25
N ASN A 348 -62.55 37.66 -21.37
CA ASN A 348 -62.34 37.09 -20.03
C ASN A 348 -61.84 35.64 -20.11
N MET A 349 -62.42 34.82 -21.00
CA MET A 349 -61.96 33.43 -21.18
C MET A 349 -60.54 33.36 -21.75
N LYS A 350 -60.17 34.29 -22.66
CA LYS A 350 -58.80 34.40 -23.18
C LYS A 350 -57.80 34.74 -22.06
N LEU A 351 -58.16 35.66 -21.16
CA LEU A 351 -57.34 36.02 -20.00
C LEU A 351 -57.21 34.86 -19.01
N TYR A 352 -58.33 34.23 -18.61
CA TYR A 352 -58.31 33.11 -17.67
C TYR A 352 -57.55 31.89 -18.20
N THR A 353 -57.72 31.55 -19.48
CA THR A 353 -56.96 30.44 -20.07
C THR A 353 -55.47 30.75 -20.17
N SER A 354 -55.10 31.97 -20.58
CA SER A 354 -53.68 32.37 -20.64
C SER A 354 -52.99 32.39 -19.27
N TYR A 355 -53.64 32.94 -18.25
CA TYR A 355 -53.10 33.03 -16.89
C TYR A 355 -53.16 31.67 -16.18
N GLY A 356 -54.25 30.92 -16.35
CA GLY A 356 -54.42 29.57 -15.80
C GLY A 356 -53.38 28.59 -16.34
N SER A 357 -53.04 28.65 -17.63
CA SER A 357 -51.97 27.84 -18.21
C SER A 357 -50.59 28.17 -17.62
N LEU A 358 -50.30 29.44 -17.31
CA LEU A 358 -49.05 29.85 -16.66
C LEU A 358 -48.97 29.32 -15.22
N VAL A 359 -50.05 29.45 -14.45
CA VAL A 359 -50.10 28.95 -13.07
C VAL A 359 -49.99 27.43 -13.04
N PHE A 360 -50.68 26.72 -13.93
CA PHE A 360 -50.58 25.26 -14.05
C PHE A 360 -49.16 24.82 -14.40
N LEU A 361 -48.52 25.48 -15.36
CA LEU A 361 -47.13 25.20 -15.73
C LEU A 361 -46.20 25.46 -14.55
N ALA A 362 -46.36 26.57 -13.83
CA ALA A 362 -45.53 26.88 -12.66
C ALA A 362 -45.68 25.85 -11.53
N ILE A 363 -46.91 25.41 -11.22
CA ILE A 363 -47.16 24.36 -10.22
C ILE A 363 -46.55 23.03 -10.66
N PHE A 364 -46.74 22.64 -11.92
CA PHE A 364 -46.21 21.38 -12.45
C PHE A 364 -44.67 21.36 -12.45
N LEU A 365 -44.05 22.48 -12.85
CA LEU A 365 -42.59 22.66 -12.80
C LEU A 365 -42.07 22.63 -11.37
N GLY A 366 -42.74 23.32 -10.43
CA GLY A 366 -42.36 23.35 -9.02
C GLY A 366 -42.47 21.99 -8.34
N SER A 367 -43.59 21.27 -8.54
CA SER A 367 -43.79 19.93 -8.00
C SER A 367 -42.83 18.90 -8.62
N GLY A 368 -42.60 18.96 -9.93
CA GLY A 368 -41.64 18.09 -10.61
C GLY A 368 -40.20 18.33 -10.13
N GLY A 369 -39.80 19.60 -10.00
CA GLY A 369 -38.48 19.97 -9.48
C GLY A 369 -38.28 19.52 -8.03
N TYR A 370 -39.28 19.69 -7.17
CA TYR A 370 -39.23 19.24 -5.77
C TYR A 370 -38.99 17.72 -5.66
N LEU A 371 -39.77 16.90 -6.39
CA LEU A 371 -39.62 15.45 -6.36
C LEU A 371 -38.24 14.98 -6.86
N TYR A 372 -37.66 15.67 -7.85
CA TYR A 372 -36.31 15.39 -8.34
C TYR A 372 -35.24 15.75 -7.30
N ILE A 373 -35.35 16.91 -6.66
CA ILE A 373 -34.41 17.36 -5.62
C ILE A 373 -34.45 16.40 -4.42
N GLU A 374 -35.64 15.97 -3.99
CA GLU A 374 -35.80 15.00 -2.89
C GLU A 374 -35.11 13.67 -3.22
N ARG A 375 -35.22 13.20 -4.47
CA ARG A 375 -34.54 11.98 -4.92
C ARG A 375 -33.03 12.13 -4.96
N ILE A 376 -32.51 13.26 -5.45
CA ILE A 376 -31.07 13.58 -5.50
C ILE A 376 -30.50 13.64 -4.08
N ASN A 377 -31.19 14.31 -3.15
CA ASN A 377 -30.77 14.37 -1.75
C ASN A 377 -30.73 12.97 -1.10
N GLY A 378 -31.69 12.11 -1.43
CA GLY A 378 -31.70 10.71 -0.98
C GLY A 378 -30.46 9.93 -1.46
N ALA A 379 -30.10 10.07 -2.74
CA ALA A 379 -28.91 9.41 -3.31
C ALA A 379 -27.60 9.93 -2.69
N ALA A 380 -27.49 11.26 -2.47
CA ALA A 380 -26.32 11.85 -1.81
C ALA A 380 -26.16 11.37 -0.36
N HIS A 381 -27.27 11.23 0.38
CA HIS A 381 -27.22 10.65 1.74
C HIS A 381 -26.78 9.18 1.74
N GLN A 382 -27.20 8.39 0.75
CA GLN A 382 -26.75 7.01 0.61
C GLN A 382 -25.26 6.93 0.30
N GLU A 383 -24.76 7.76 -0.61
CA GLU A 383 -23.32 7.86 -0.93
C GLU A 383 -22.49 8.13 0.33
N THR A 384 -22.88 9.13 1.13
CA THR A 384 -22.17 9.44 2.38
C THR A 384 -22.19 8.29 3.39
N ALA A 385 -23.28 7.54 3.46
CA ALA A 385 -23.40 6.41 4.40
C ALA A 385 -22.57 5.20 3.96
N PHE A 386 -22.47 4.93 2.65
CA PHE A 386 -21.57 3.87 2.16
C PHE A 386 -20.09 4.25 2.33
N LEU A 387 -19.75 5.53 2.15
CA LEU A 387 -18.40 6.04 2.42
C LEU A 387 -18.02 5.89 3.90
N GLU A 388 -18.96 6.12 4.82
CA GLU A 388 -18.75 5.90 6.25
C GLU A 388 -18.45 4.43 6.57
N LEU A 389 -19.18 3.48 5.96
CA LEU A 389 -18.93 2.05 6.13
C LEU A 389 -17.54 1.63 5.60
N ASP A 390 -17.13 2.15 4.45
CA ASP A 390 -15.81 1.91 3.87
C ASP A 390 -14.69 2.46 4.76
N MET A 391 -14.84 3.69 5.27
CA MET A 391 -13.88 4.28 6.22
C MET A 391 -13.75 3.44 7.49
N LEU A 392 -14.86 3.00 8.08
CA LEU A 392 -14.86 2.16 9.29
C LEU A 392 -14.17 0.81 9.04
N ALA A 393 -14.39 0.19 7.88
CA ALA A 393 -13.73 -1.07 7.52
C ALA A 393 -12.20 -0.90 7.43
N ASN A 394 -11.74 0.14 6.73
CA ASN A 394 -10.31 0.45 6.58
C ASN A 394 -9.67 0.82 7.94
N GLU A 395 -10.39 1.52 8.82
CA GLU A 395 -9.89 1.85 10.16
C GLU A 395 -9.76 0.60 11.06
N ILE A 396 -10.73 -0.33 10.98
CA ILE A 396 -10.63 -1.63 11.67
C ILE A 396 -9.38 -2.39 11.18
N GLU A 397 -9.14 -2.42 9.87
CA GLU A 397 -7.96 -3.06 9.29
C GLU A 397 -6.65 -2.45 9.77
N ALA A 398 -6.54 -1.12 9.74
CA ALA A 398 -5.37 -0.40 10.23
C ALA A 398 -5.09 -0.68 11.71
N LEU A 399 -6.14 -0.71 12.55
CA LEU A 399 -6.01 -1.03 13.97
C LEU A 399 -5.66 -2.50 14.22
N GLN A 400 -6.19 -3.44 13.43
CA GLN A 400 -5.79 -4.85 13.49
C GLN A 400 -4.30 -4.99 13.16
N ASN A 401 -3.83 -4.37 12.07
CA ASN A 401 -2.42 -4.44 11.70
C ASN A 401 -1.54 -3.83 12.80
N ALA A 402 -1.97 -2.72 13.41
CA ALA A 402 -1.28 -2.15 14.57
C ALA A 402 -1.29 -3.08 15.79
N TYR A 403 -2.37 -3.83 16.02
CA TYR A 403 -2.44 -4.86 17.06
C TYR A 403 -1.49 -6.02 16.78
N LEU A 404 -1.46 -6.52 15.54
CA LEU A 404 -0.57 -7.61 15.12
C LEU A 404 0.91 -7.21 15.17
N LEU A 405 1.25 -5.95 14.89
CA LEU A 405 2.64 -5.49 14.90
C LEU A 405 3.15 -5.13 16.30
N HIS A 406 2.31 -4.54 17.15
CA HIS A 406 2.77 -3.94 18.41
C HIS A 406 1.92 -4.32 19.62
N GLY A 407 0.66 -4.73 19.41
CA GLY A 407 -0.27 -5.11 20.47
C GLY A 407 0.06 -6.45 21.13
N ILE A 408 0.72 -7.34 20.40
CA ILE A 408 1.14 -8.65 20.93
C ILE A 408 2.25 -8.47 21.98
N GLU A 409 3.28 -7.70 21.67
CA GLU A 409 4.43 -7.49 22.58
C GLU A 409 4.06 -6.58 23.77
N ASN A 410 3.25 -5.54 23.53
CA ASN A 410 2.84 -4.61 24.57
C ASN A 410 1.37 -4.81 24.93
N ARG A 411 1.12 -5.60 25.98
CA ARG A 411 -0.23 -5.91 26.47
C ARG A 411 -1.11 -4.68 26.71
N SER A 412 -0.57 -3.61 27.30
CA SER A 412 -1.35 -2.39 27.57
C SER A 412 -1.78 -1.70 26.27
N TYR A 413 -0.89 -1.66 25.28
CA TYR A 413 -1.17 -1.15 23.95
C TYR A 413 -2.17 -2.05 23.21
N GLY A 414 -1.97 -3.37 23.26
CA GLY A 414 -2.86 -4.37 22.65
C GLY A 414 -4.29 -4.28 23.21
N GLU A 415 -4.46 -4.25 24.54
CA GLU A 415 -5.77 -4.11 25.18
C GLU A 415 -6.48 -2.81 24.78
N LYS A 416 -5.73 -1.71 24.58
CA LYS A 416 -6.28 -0.45 24.07
C LYS A 416 -6.78 -0.63 22.63
N LYS A 417 -5.99 -1.26 21.76
CA LYS A 417 -6.37 -1.50 20.35
C LYS A 417 -7.57 -2.42 20.22
N VAL A 418 -7.65 -3.48 21.03
CA VAL A 418 -8.83 -4.36 21.08
C VAL A 418 -10.10 -3.57 21.44
N LYS A 419 -10.03 -2.64 22.40
CA LYS A 419 -11.18 -1.78 22.74
C LYS A 419 -11.58 -0.84 21.61
N GLU A 420 -10.59 -0.25 20.92
CA GLU A 420 -10.83 0.62 19.76
C GLU A 420 -11.49 -0.17 18.62
N ILE A 421 -11.00 -1.37 18.30
CA ILE A 421 -11.57 -2.27 17.29
C ILE A 421 -13.01 -2.66 17.65
N LYS A 422 -13.27 -3.12 18.90
CA LYS A 422 -14.63 -3.46 19.34
C LYS A 422 -15.61 -2.28 19.24
N LYS A 423 -15.11 -1.07 19.48
CA LYS A 423 -15.91 0.16 19.29
C LYS A 423 -16.24 0.35 17.80
N LEU A 424 -15.25 0.28 16.91
CA LEU A 424 -15.48 0.46 15.47
C LEU A 424 -16.39 -0.63 14.87
N VAL A 425 -16.27 -1.88 15.31
CA VAL A 425 -17.18 -2.98 14.92
C VAL A 425 -18.63 -2.65 15.30
N LYS A 426 -18.82 -2.08 16.50
CA LYS A 426 -20.13 -1.60 16.94
C LYS A 426 -20.61 -0.41 16.09
N ASP A 427 -19.75 0.57 15.85
CA ASP A 427 -20.08 1.76 15.04
C ASP A 427 -20.46 1.35 13.60
N PHE A 428 -19.76 0.36 13.02
CA PHE A 428 -20.10 -0.23 11.72
C PHE A 428 -21.49 -0.90 11.75
N THR A 429 -21.77 -1.67 12.80
CA THR A 429 -23.07 -2.35 12.97
C THR A 429 -24.21 -1.33 13.10
N ASP A 430 -23.99 -0.24 13.82
CA ASP A 430 -24.96 0.84 14.00
C ASP A 430 -25.19 1.61 12.67
N ALA A 431 -24.13 1.91 11.92
CA ALA A 431 -24.19 2.53 10.60
C ALA A 431 -24.99 1.67 9.60
N PHE A 432 -24.76 0.35 9.60
CA PHE A 432 -25.55 -0.59 8.80
C PHE A 432 -27.04 -0.57 9.18
N GLN A 433 -27.38 -0.56 10.47
CA GLN A 433 -28.77 -0.51 10.92
C GLN A 433 -29.46 0.80 10.50
N SER A 434 -28.76 1.93 10.62
CA SER A 434 -29.22 3.24 10.16
C SER A 434 -29.50 3.24 8.65
N LEU A 435 -28.57 2.71 7.85
CA LEU A 435 -28.71 2.64 6.40
C LEU A 435 -29.88 1.75 5.99
N LYS A 436 -30.09 0.63 6.67
CA LYS A 436 -31.25 -0.26 6.46
C LYS A 436 -32.58 0.43 6.80
N ALA A 437 -32.61 1.26 7.86
CA ALA A 437 -33.80 1.99 8.27
C ALA A 437 -34.19 3.13 7.30
N SER A 438 -33.26 3.60 6.46
CA SER A 438 -33.51 4.66 5.48
C SER A 438 -34.54 4.28 4.41
N GLY A 439 -34.73 2.99 4.12
CA GLY A 439 -35.73 2.51 3.16
C GLY A 439 -35.44 2.81 1.68
N HIS A 440 -34.28 3.38 1.36
CA HIS A 440 -33.90 3.77 0.00
C HIS A 440 -33.06 2.74 -0.76
N LEU A 441 -32.82 1.57 -0.17
CA LEU A 441 -31.95 0.52 -0.72
C LEU A 441 -32.71 -0.45 -1.63
N ASP A 442 -32.10 -0.85 -2.74
CA ASP A 442 -32.62 -1.94 -3.57
C ASP A 442 -32.28 -3.34 -2.98
N ALA A 443 -32.85 -4.39 -3.58
CA ALA A 443 -32.67 -5.77 -3.11
C ALA A 443 -31.21 -6.26 -3.18
N THR A 444 -30.42 -5.76 -4.13
CA THR A 444 -29.00 -6.12 -4.31
C THR A 444 -28.15 -5.44 -3.24
N GLN A 445 -28.38 -4.15 -2.99
CA GLN A 445 -27.72 -3.38 -1.94
C GLN A 445 -28.05 -3.94 -0.55
N LEU A 446 -29.31 -4.31 -0.30
CA LEU A 446 -29.72 -4.96 0.96
C LEU A 446 -29.02 -6.30 1.18
N LYS A 447 -28.85 -7.09 0.11
CA LYS A 447 -28.12 -8.36 0.18
C LYS A 447 -26.63 -8.12 0.47
N GLY A 448 -25.97 -7.24 -0.29
CA GLY A 448 -24.55 -6.93 -0.09
C GLY A 448 -24.26 -6.40 1.31
N LEU A 449 -25.10 -5.51 1.84
CA LEU A 449 -24.98 -5.01 3.21
C LEU A 449 -25.23 -6.10 4.26
N SER A 450 -26.18 -7.02 4.03
CA SER A 450 -26.41 -8.15 4.93
C SER A 450 -25.22 -9.12 4.95
N ASP A 451 -24.61 -9.37 3.79
CA ASP A 451 -23.42 -10.21 3.65
C ASP A 451 -22.23 -9.56 4.40
N MET A 452 -22.02 -8.24 4.25
CA MET A 452 -21.02 -7.49 5.00
C MET A 452 -21.26 -7.52 6.52
N ALA A 453 -22.49 -7.32 6.98
CA ALA A 453 -22.83 -7.38 8.39
C ALA A 453 -22.55 -8.77 8.99
N SER A 454 -22.82 -9.84 8.23
CA SER A 454 -22.45 -11.20 8.64
C SER A 454 -20.93 -11.38 8.71
N GLN A 455 -20.18 -10.84 7.76
CA GLN A 455 -18.72 -10.91 7.75
C GLN A 455 -18.09 -10.15 8.92
N VAL A 456 -18.63 -8.99 9.29
CA VAL A 456 -18.19 -8.20 10.45
C VAL A 456 -18.48 -8.93 11.76
N ALA A 457 -19.62 -9.60 11.89
CA ALA A 457 -19.92 -10.42 13.06
C ALA A 457 -18.99 -11.63 13.20
N ASP A 458 -18.69 -12.30 12.07
CA ASP A 458 -17.70 -13.38 12.06
C ASP A 458 -16.29 -12.86 12.38
N TYR A 459 -15.93 -11.68 11.85
CA TYR A 459 -14.67 -11.01 12.14
C TYR A 459 -14.48 -10.76 13.64
N ASP A 460 -15.48 -10.19 14.32
CA ASP A 460 -15.40 -9.91 15.77
C ASP A 460 -15.12 -11.19 16.57
N LYS A 461 -15.81 -12.28 16.22
CA LYS A 461 -15.63 -13.59 16.86
C LYS A 461 -14.25 -14.18 16.61
N ASP A 462 -13.76 -14.13 15.37
CA ASP A 462 -12.45 -14.68 15.00
C ASP A 462 -11.31 -13.81 15.57
N PHE A 463 -11.49 -12.49 15.63
CA PHE A 463 -10.57 -11.56 16.27
C PHE A 463 -10.48 -11.80 17.79
N GLU A 464 -11.60 -12.00 18.48
CA GLU A 464 -11.59 -12.32 19.91
C GLU A 464 -10.89 -13.66 20.22
N ARG A 465 -11.07 -14.66 19.35
CA ARG A 465 -10.33 -15.93 19.43
C ARG A 465 -8.83 -15.73 19.24
N MET A 466 -8.44 -14.93 18.25
CA MET A 466 -7.05 -14.58 17.99
C MET A 466 -6.41 -13.90 19.20
N VAL A 467 -7.05 -12.87 19.76
CA VAL A 467 -6.58 -12.15 20.96
C VAL A 467 -6.40 -13.11 22.15
N THR A 468 -7.37 -14.01 22.35
CA THR A 468 -7.31 -15.01 23.44
C THR A 468 -6.14 -15.97 23.24
N ALA A 469 -5.97 -16.49 22.02
CA ALA A 469 -4.88 -17.41 21.69
C ALA A 469 -3.50 -16.75 21.91
N TYR A 470 -3.32 -15.49 21.49
CA TYR A 470 -2.10 -14.73 21.73
C TYR A 470 -1.75 -14.63 23.23
N HIS A 471 -2.72 -14.26 24.08
CA HIS A 471 -2.48 -14.17 25.51
C HIS A 471 -2.07 -15.50 26.15
N GLU A 472 -2.64 -16.61 25.68
CA GLU A 472 -2.29 -17.94 26.19
C GLU A 472 -0.92 -18.42 25.69
N VAL A 473 -0.51 -18.02 24.49
CA VAL A 473 0.83 -18.28 23.96
C VAL A 473 1.90 -17.49 24.70
N GLU A 474 1.67 -16.20 24.97
CA GLU A 474 2.65 -15.39 25.70
C GLU A 474 2.90 -15.92 27.13
N LYS A 475 1.85 -16.40 27.81
CA LYS A 475 2.01 -17.10 29.09
C LYS A 475 2.82 -18.38 28.94
N ALA A 476 2.56 -19.15 27.88
CA ALA A 476 3.27 -20.41 27.62
C ALA A 476 4.75 -20.19 27.28
N LYS A 477 5.09 -19.12 26.56
CA LYS A 477 6.49 -18.72 26.29
C LYS A 477 7.24 -18.40 27.59
N ALA A 478 6.63 -17.61 28.48
CA ALA A 478 7.25 -17.32 29.77
C ALA A 478 7.48 -18.58 30.64
N GLN A 479 6.61 -19.60 30.52
CA GLN A 479 6.85 -20.89 31.17
C GLN A 479 8.00 -21.67 30.50
N LEU A 480 8.14 -21.62 29.17
CA LEU A 480 9.27 -22.24 28.47
C LEU A 480 10.61 -21.64 28.88
N ASP A 481 10.68 -20.33 29.00
CA ASP A 481 11.90 -19.63 29.38
C ASP A 481 12.33 -20.02 30.82
N ASP A 482 11.39 -20.08 31.76
CA ASP A 482 11.65 -20.53 33.15
C ASP A 482 12.09 -22.01 33.21
N LEU A 483 11.46 -22.89 32.42
CA LEU A 483 11.84 -24.31 32.36
C LEU A 483 13.23 -24.49 31.74
N PHE A 484 13.55 -23.73 30.68
CA PHE A 484 14.85 -23.77 30.04
C PHE A 484 15.95 -23.29 31.00
N GLU A 485 15.75 -22.16 31.69
CA GLU A 485 16.71 -21.62 32.66
C GLU A 485 16.99 -22.61 33.80
N LYS A 486 15.96 -23.26 34.34
CA LYS A 486 16.13 -24.30 35.39
C LYS A 486 16.92 -25.50 34.88
N MET A 487 16.59 -25.98 33.69
CA MET A 487 17.24 -27.14 33.08
C MET A 487 18.71 -26.84 32.77
N ASP A 488 19.00 -25.67 32.19
CA ASP A 488 20.34 -25.19 31.85
C ASP A 488 21.20 -25.04 33.12
N LEU A 489 20.66 -24.37 34.15
CA LEU A 489 21.33 -24.20 35.44
C LEU A 489 21.65 -25.55 36.12
N ALA A 490 20.74 -26.52 36.04
CA ALA A 490 20.96 -27.85 36.60
C ALA A 490 22.06 -28.62 35.84
N LEU A 491 22.09 -28.53 34.51
CA LEU A 491 23.16 -29.10 33.69
C LEU A 491 24.52 -28.44 34.01
N GLU A 492 24.57 -27.12 34.09
CA GLU A 492 25.79 -26.36 34.41
C GLU A 492 26.33 -26.72 35.81
N GLN A 493 25.44 -26.90 36.80
CA GLN A 493 25.81 -27.38 38.13
C GLN A 493 26.43 -28.78 38.10
N MET A 494 25.86 -29.70 37.32
CA MET A 494 26.42 -31.03 37.14
C MET A 494 27.78 -30.98 36.43
N ILE A 495 27.91 -30.18 35.37
CA ILE A 495 29.17 -29.99 34.64
C ILE A 495 30.24 -29.51 35.61
N HIS A 496 30.01 -28.41 36.32
CA HIS A 496 30.98 -27.87 37.29
C HIS A 496 31.32 -28.84 38.41
N HIS A 497 30.35 -29.62 38.90
CA HIS A 497 30.62 -30.68 39.87
C HIS A 497 31.62 -31.71 39.32
N HIS A 498 31.35 -32.22 38.11
CA HIS A 498 32.19 -33.23 37.49
C HIS A 498 33.56 -32.69 37.05
N GLU A 499 33.68 -31.42 36.65
CA GLU A 499 34.96 -30.73 36.40
C GLU A 499 35.80 -30.65 37.68
N ALA A 500 35.20 -30.24 38.80
CA ALA A 500 35.88 -30.13 40.08
C ALA A 500 36.38 -31.51 40.58
N GLU A 501 35.57 -32.56 40.42
CA GLU A 501 35.97 -33.93 40.75
C GLU A 501 37.10 -34.43 39.84
N LEU A 502 37.09 -34.11 38.55
CA LEU A 502 38.17 -34.46 37.62
C LEU A 502 39.51 -33.83 38.05
N VAL A 503 39.52 -32.55 38.41
CA VAL A 503 40.71 -31.84 38.91
C VAL A 503 41.25 -32.49 40.19
N LYS A 504 40.35 -32.89 41.12
CA LYS A 504 40.76 -33.60 42.35
C LYS A 504 41.35 -34.98 42.04
N MET A 505 40.77 -35.70 41.09
CA MET A 505 41.27 -37.01 40.66
C MET A 505 42.66 -36.91 40.03
N GLU A 506 42.91 -35.90 39.20
CA GLU A 506 44.22 -35.62 38.61
C GLU A 506 45.25 -35.27 39.70
N ALA A 507 44.89 -34.41 40.65
CA ALA A 507 45.77 -34.00 41.74
C ALA A 507 46.12 -35.14 42.72
N SER A 508 45.22 -36.12 42.89
CA SER A 508 45.40 -37.26 43.80
C SER A 508 46.08 -38.48 43.15
N GLY A 509 46.36 -38.44 41.84
CA GLY A 509 46.96 -39.56 41.11
C GLY A 509 46.00 -40.75 40.94
N ALA A 510 44.71 -40.47 40.73
CA ALA A 510 43.70 -41.49 40.48
C ALA A 510 44.06 -42.39 39.28
N ASN A 511 43.50 -43.61 39.24
CA ASN A 511 43.78 -44.53 38.14
C ASN A 511 43.19 -44.01 36.81
N MET A 512 43.80 -44.41 35.69
CA MET A 512 43.41 -43.95 34.35
C MET A 512 41.96 -44.29 34.00
N THR A 513 41.43 -45.41 34.49
CA THR A 513 40.05 -45.85 34.23
C THR A 513 39.03 -44.91 34.87
N SER A 514 39.28 -44.45 36.09
CA SER A 514 38.43 -43.49 36.81
C SER A 514 38.44 -42.12 36.14
N ILE A 515 39.62 -41.65 35.71
CA ILE A 515 39.77 -40.40 34.94
C ILE A 515 39.03 -40.48 33.60
N GLN A 516 39.16 -41.61 32.88
CA GLN A 516 38.44 -41.83 31.63
C GLN A 516 36.93 -41.81 31.81
N ARG A 517 36.41 -42.47 32.85
CA ARG A 517 34.97 -42.45 33.15
C ARG A 517 34.49 -41.03 33.45
N GLN A 518 35.19 -40.30 34.31
CA GLN A 518 34.83 -38.93 34.67
C GLN A 518 34.85 -38.01 33.45
N THR A 519 35.82 -38.20 32.54
CA THR A 519 35.90 -37.48 31.27
C THR A 519 34.72 -37.80 30.34
N THR A 520 34.26 -39.06 30.31
CA THR A 520 33.09 -39.46 29.53
C THR A 520 31.81 -38.82 30.07
N LEU A 521 31.60 -38.81 31.39
CA LEU A 521 30.47 -38.12 32.02
C LEU A 521 30.44 -36.63 31.64
N LEU A 522 31.60 -35.97 31.75
CA LEU A 522 31.73 -34.56 31.36
C LEU A 522 31.39 -34.34 29.88
N LYS A 523 31.85 -35.24 29.01
CA LYS A 523 31.55 -35.18 27.58
C LYS A 523 30.04 -35.32 27.32
N HIS A 524 29.37 -36.25 27.97
CA HIS A 524 27.93 -36.45 27.81
C HIS A 524 27.11 -35.26 28.34
N LEU A 525 27.50 -34.68 29.48
CA LEU A 525 26.88 -33.46 30.01
C LEU A 525 27.05 -32.26 29.07
N ASN A 526 28.27 -32.00 28.58
CA ASN A 526 28.54 -30.92 27.63
C ASN A 526 27.77 -31.10 26.30
N GLU A 527 27.65 -32.33 25.80
CA GLU A 527 26.84 -32.60 24.61
C GLU A 527 25.35 -32.34 24.87
N ALA A 528 24.83 -32.75 26.03
CA ALA A 528 23.44 -32.47 26.43
C ALA A 528 23.16 -30.95 26.48
N GLU A 529 24.07 -30.17 27.09
CA GLU A 529 24.01 -28.71 27.15
C GLU A 529 24.06 -28.08 25.74
N ILE A 530 24.97 -28.53 24.87
CA ILE A 530 25.04 -28.05 23.47
C ILE A 530 23.72 -28.30 22.74
N TYR A 531 23.07 -29.46 22.93
CA TYR A 531 21.77 -29.71 22.32
C TYR A 531 20.64 -28.89 22.95
N ALA A 532 20.70 -28.59 24.25
CA ALA A 532 19.77 -27.65 24.89
C ALA A 532 19.89 -26.25 24.28
N LEU A 533 21.11 -25.73 24.10
CA LEU A 533 21.35 -24.43 23.48
C LEU A 533 20.88 -24.39 22.01
N ARG A 534 21.10 -25.47 21.25
CA ARG A 534 20.59 -25.59 19.86
C ARG A 534 19.06 -25.64 19.81
N LEU A 535 18.44 -26.34 20.76
CA LEU A 535 16.98 -26.39 20.89
C LEU A 535 16.41 -25.01 21.20
N SER A 536 17.01 -24.25 22.12
CA SER A 536 16.61 -22.88 22.46
C SER A 536 16.78 -21.90 21.29
N LYS A 537 17.87 -22.04 20.52
CA LYS A 537 18.07 -21.27 19.28
C LYS A 537 16.94 -21.51 18.27
N ASP A 538 16.61 -22.78 18.00
CA ASP A 538 15.57 -23.12 17.02
C ASP A 538 14.16 -22.82 17.57
N GLN A 539 13.92 -22.89 18.89
CA GLN A 539 12.70 -22.35 19.48
C GLN A 539 12.59 -20.86 19.17
N THR A 540 13.64 -20.09 19.45
CA THR A 540 13.67 -18.65 19.24
C THR A 540 13.42 -18.32 17.77
N ALA A 541 14.13 -18.99 16.87
CA ALA A 541 13.96 -18.78 15.43
C ALA A 541 12.55 -19.18 14.96
N PHE A 542 11.95 -20.25 15.49
CA PHE A 542 10.57 -20.64 15.19
C PHE A 542 9.60 -19.56 15.69
N LEU A 543 9.85 -18.97 16.86
CA LEU A 543 9.01 -17.88 17.37
C LEU A 543 9.04 -16.63 16.48
N PHE A 544 10.08 -16.44 15.66
CA PHE A 544 10.16 -15.36 14.69
C PHE A 544 9.53 -15.71 13.33
N ASP A 545 9.90 -16.86 12.74
CA ASP A 545 9.54 -17.16 11.35
C ASP A 545 8.36 -18.13 11.18
N LYS A 546 7.96 -18.80 12.26
CA LYS A 546 6.90 -19.82 12.31
C LYS A 546 7.05 -20.95 11.29
N GLN A 547 8.28 -21.28 10.87
CA GLN A 547 8.48 -22.26 9.80
C GLN A 547 8.48 -23.71 10.31
N ALA A 548 7.77 -24.58 9.59
CA ALA A 548 7.64 -26.01 9.93
C ALA A 548 8.99 -26.77 10.00
N HIS A 549 10.01 -26.33 9.27
CA HIS A 549 11.33 -27.00 9.27
C HIS A 549 12.05 -26.86 10.63
N GLN A 550 11.76 -25.81 11.38
CA GLN A 550 12.31 -25.60 12.71
C GLN A 550 11.77 -26.62 13.72
N VAL A 551 10.50 -27.01 13.57
CA VAL A 551 9.88 -28.06 14.39
C VAL A 551 10.65 -29.38 14.25
N GLY A 552 10.99 -29.79 13.03
CA GLY A 552 11.77 -31.01 12.81
C GLY A 552 13.20 -30.94 13.38
N SER A 553 13.81 -29.74 13.39
CA SER A 553 15.14 -29.54 13.98
C SER A 553 15.09 -29.58 15.51
N MET A 554 14.07 -28.97 16.11
CA MET A 554 13.79 -29.04 17.55
C MET A 554 13.53 -30.50 18.00
N GLU A 555 12.71 -31.27 17.26
CA GLU A 555 12.48 -32.70 17.54
C GLU A 555 13.80 -33.49 17.54
N LYS A 556 14.68 -33.22 16.57
CA LYS A 556 15.99 -33.87 16.48
C LYS A 556 16.88 -33.52 17.67
N TYR A 557 17.01 -32.24 18.03
CA TYR A 557 17.88 -31.82 19.14
C TYR A 557 17.37 -32.30 20.49
N MET A 558 16.07 -32.22 20.72
CA MET A 558 15.48 -32.76 21.94
C MET A 558 15.63 -34.29 22.03
N GLY A 559 15.52 -35.00 20.90
CA GLY A 559 15.80 -36.43 20.82
C GLY A 559 17.25 -36.79 21.15
N GLN A 560 18.22 -35.99 20.67
CA GLN A 560 19.63 -36.14 21.01
C GLN A 560 19.87 -35.89 22.50
N MET A 561 19.33 -34.78 23.03
CA MET A 561 19.45 -34.43 24.44
C MET A 561 18.93 -35.55 25.35
N LYS A 562 17.72 -36.06 25.11
CA LYS A 562 17.18 -37.23 25.86
C LYS A 562 18.04 -38.48 25.75
N GLY A 563 18.72 -38.68 24.61
CA GLY A 563 19.69 -39.77 24.46
C GLY A 563 20.89 -39.62 25.39
N TYR A 564 21.48 -38.41 25.46
CA TYR A 564 22.61 -38.13 26.36
C TYR A 564 22.22 -38.19 27.83
N LEU A 565 21.05 -37.65 28.22
CA LEU A 565 20.55 -37.76 29.60
C LEU A 565 20.37 -39.22 30.02
N LYS A 566 19.80 -40.06 29.13
CA LYS A 566 19.68 -41.49 29.39
C LYS A 566 21.02 -42.20 29.54
N ALA A 567 22.03 -41.84 28.74
CA ALA A 567 23.36 -42.41 28.90
C ALA A 567 24.02 -41.97 30.22
N LEU A 568 23.77 -40.74 30.68
CA LEU A 568 24.20 -40.26 31.98
C LEU A 568 23.52 -41.04 33.11
N GLU A 569 22.23 -41.39 32.99
CA GLU A 569 21.49 -42.19 33.97
C GLU A 569 22.19 -43.54 34.23
N ASP A 570 22.66 -44.18 33.16
CA ASP A 570 23.39 -45.46 33.21
C ASP A 570 24.82 -45.32 33.77
N GLU A 571 25.44 -44.15 33.64
CA GLU A 571 26.85 -43.92 34.00
C GLU A 571 27.07 -43.33 35.40
N LEU A 572 26.08 -42.60 35.93
CA LEU A 572 26.12 -41.98 37.26
C LEU A 572 26.03 -43.03 38.38
N GLU A 573 26.79 -42.79 39.45
CA GLU A 573 26.89 -43.70 40.60
C GLU A 573 26.26 -43.14 41.87
N SER A 574 26.29 -41.82 42.05
CA SER A 574 25.70 -41.18 43.24
C SER A 574 24.20 -41.07 43.10
N GLU A 575 23.47 -41.49 44.13
CA GLU A 575 22.01 -41.29 44.20
C GLU A 575 21.64 -39.80 44.14
N THR A 576 22.48 -38.91 44.68
CA THR A 576 22.24 -37.46 44.61
C THR A 576 22.41 -36.91 43.19
N GLU A 577 23.37 -37.43 42.41
CA GLU A 577 23.55 -37.02 41.01
C GLU A 577 22.42 -37.55 40.12
N LYS A 578 21.93 -38.76 40.41
CA LYS A 578 20.75 -39.33 39.74
C LYS A 578 19.48 -38.55 40.04
N GLU A 579 19.33 -38.05 41.26
CA GLU A 579 18.21 -37.18 41.63
C GLU A 579 18.25 -35.85 40.85
N LEU A 580 19.43 -35.20 40.74
CA LEU A 580 19.60 -34.02 39.89
C LEU A 580 19.31 -34.30 38.41
N LEU A 581 19.79 -35.43 37.88
CA LEU A 581 19.51 -35.82 36.50
C LEU A 581 18.01 -36.05 36.27
N HIS A 582 17.33 -36.70 37.20
CA HIS A 582 15.89 -36.92 37.14
C HIS A 582 15.11 -35.59 37.15
N ASP A 583 15.58 -34.59 37.91
CA ASP A 583 15.00 -33.24 37.88
C ASP A 583 15.19 -32.59 36.50
N VAL A 584 16.38 -32.71 35.88
CA VAL A 584 16.63 -32.23 34.50
C VAL A 584 15.70 -32.92 33.50
N GLU A 585 15.52 -34.24 33.61
CA GLU A 585 14.61 -35.00 32.75
C GLU A 585 13.15 -34.57 32.92
N ALA A 586 12.71 -34.35 34.17
CA ALA A 586 11.37 -33.88 34.47
C ALA A 586 11.11 -32.46 33.91
N GLU A 587 12.08 -31.55 34.02
CA GLU A 587 11.96 -30.22 33.41
C GLU A 587 11.97 -30.29 31.88
N LEU A 588 12.77 -31.18 31.28
CA LEU A 588 12.77 -31.40 29.83
C LEU A 588 11.44 -31.97 29.32
N GLU A 589 10.78 -32.85 30.08
CA GLU A 589 9.43 -33.36 29.75
C GLU A 589 8.35 -32.27 29.83
N GLN A 590 8.42 -31.42 30.85
CA GLN A 590 7.53 -30.26 30.95
C GLN A 590 7.79 -29.28 29.80
N TYR A 591 9.07 -29.00 29.50
CA TYR A 591 9.48 -28.14 28.39
C TYR A 591 8.96 -28.68 27.05
N GLN A 592 9.09 -29.99 26.78
CA GLN A 592 8.50 -30.64 25.60
C GLN A 592 6.99 -30.39 25.50
N THR A 593 6.27 -30.53 26.62
CA THR A 593 4.81 -30.36 26.67
C THR A 593 4.40 -28.93 26.34
N TRP A 594 5.09 -27.95 26.95
CA TRP A 594 4.84 -26.54 26.70
C TRP A 594 5.25 -26.12 25.29
N LEU A 595 6.34 -26.66 24.76
CA LEU A 595 6.83 -26.34 23.41
C LEU A 595 5.85 -26.87 22.36
N THR A 596 5.34 -28.09 22.56
CA THR A 596 4.27 -28.67 21.74
C THR A 596 3.02 -27.79 21.73
N LYS A 597 2.62 -27.28 22.91
CA LYS A 597 1.47 -26.36 23.03
C LYS A 597 1.74 -25.04 22.30
N VAL A 598 2.91 -24.43 22.47
CA VAL A 598 3.28 -23.17 21.81
C VAL A 598 3.27 -23.33 20.29
N ILE A 599 3.88 -24.39 19.74
CA ILE A 599 3.89 -24.66 18.30
C ILE A 599 2.46 -24.77 17.75
N LYS A 600 1.60 -25.52 18.44
CA LYS A 600 0.19 -25.68 18.06
C LYS A 600 -0.58 -24.36 18.10
N ASP A 601 -0.46 -23.62 19.19
CA ASP A 601 -1.22 -22.39 19.37
C ASP A 601 -0.75 -21.28 18.41
N GLU A 602 0.56 -21.19 18.13
CA GLU A 602 1.12 -20.30 17.10
C GLU A 602 0.59 -20.64 15.70
N ALA A 603 0.49 -21.92 15.34
CA ALA A 603 -0.13 -22.33 14.07
C ALA A 603 -1.62 -21.95 13.98
N GLN A 604 -2.37 -22.04 15.09
CA GLN A 604 -3.76 -21.59 15.15
C GLN A 604 -3.89 -20.08 15.05
N ILE A 605 -2.98 -19.34 15.69
CA ILE A 605 -2.91 -17.88 15.61
C ILE A 605 -2.72 -17.44 14.15
N MET A 606 -1.78 -18.06 13.41
CA MET A 606 -1.57 -17.75 11.98
C MET A 606 -2.86 -17.94 11.17
N LYS A 607 -3.58 -19.04 11.41
CA LYS A 607 -4.87 -19.31 10.78
C LYS A 607 -5.92 -18.24 11.10
N PHE A 608 -6.05 -17.83 12.37
CA PHE A 608 -7.00 -16.78 12.75
C PHE A 608 -6.61 -15.40 12.19
N ALA A 609 -5.33 -15.06 12.19
CA ALA A 609 -4.81 -13.82 11.60
C ALA A 609 -5.09 -13.77 10.10
N ALA A 610 -4.88 -14.88 9.38
CA ALA A 610 -5.21 -14.98 7.96
C ALA A 610 -6.72 -14.86 7.71
N ALA A 611 -7.54 -15.57 8.49
CA ALA A 611 -8.99 -15.53 8.36
C ALA A 611 -9.57 -14.12 8.62
N THR A 612 -9.10 -13.45 9.67
CA THR A 612 -9.53 -12.07 10.01
C THR A 612 -9.08 -11.08 8.94
N THR A 613 -7.84 -11.17 8.45
CA THR A 613 -7.32 -10.31 7.37
C THR A 613 -8.09 -10.52 6.06
N GLY A 614 -8.32 -11.78 5.65
CA GLY A 614 -9.10 -12.10 4.45
C GLY A 614 -10.56 -11.61 4.54
N ARG A 615 -11.17 -11.67 5.73
CA ARG A 615 -12.51 -11.09 5.96
C ARG A 615 -12.49 -9.58 5.87
N LEU A 616 -11.51 -8.89 6.44
CA LEU A 616 -11.40 -7.44 6.34
C LEU A 616 -11.24 -6.98 4.90
N HIS A 617 -10.37 -7.62 4.12
CA HIS A 617 -10.26 -7.34 2.69
C HIS A 617 -11.59 -7.57 1.95
N SER A 618 -12.34 -8.63 2.28
CA SER A 618 -13.67 -8.85 1.70
C SER A 618 -14.68 -7.77 2.11
N ILE A 619 -14.67 -7.34 3.38
CA ILE A 619 -15.53 -6.26 3.88
C ILE A 619 -15.20 -4.94 3.18
N ALA A 620 -13.91 -4.60 3.07
CA ALA A 620 -13.43 -3.39 2.40
C ALA A 620 -13.78 -3.41 0.90
N ALA A 621 -13.50 -4.52 0.20
CA ALA A 621 -13.86 -4.65 -1.22
C ALA A 621 -15.37 -4.55 -1.48
N ASN A 622 -16.20 -5.13 -0.60
CA ASN A 622 -17.66 -4.97 -0.68
C ASN A 622 -18.09 -3.53 -0.37
N GLY A 623 -17.44 -2.87 0.59
CA GLY A 623 -17.64 -1.46 0.92
C GLY A 623 -17.33 -0.54 -0.24
N GLU A 624 -16.16 -0.69 -0.85
CA GLU A 624 -15.72 0.04 -2.05
C GLU A 624 -16.69 -0.19 -3.21
N GLY A 625 -17.09 -1.44 -3.47
CA GLY A 625 -18.05 -1.76 -4.53
C GLY A 625 -19.42 -1.11 -4.32
N LEU A 626 -19.93 -1.10 -3.09
CA LEU A 626 -21.19 -0.44 -2.75
C LEU A 626 -21.08 1.09 -2.82
N SER A 627 -19.98 1.66 -2.33
CA SER A 627 -19.66 3.09 -2.40
C SER A 627 -19.58 3.55 -3.87
N HIS A 628 -18.85 2.82 -4.71
CA HIS A 628 -18.76 3.09 -6.14
C HIS A 628 -20.11 3.01 -6.85
N ASN A 629 -20.92 2.00 -6.55
CA ASN A 629 -22.27 1.87 -7.09
C ASN A 629 -23.18 3.03 -6.66
N ALA A 630 -23.07 3.48 -5.40
CA ALA A 630 -23.80 4.63 -4.90
C ALA A 630 -23.38 5.93 -5.60
N GLN A 631 -22.07 6.11 -5.84
CA GLN A 631 -21.53 7.24 -6.59
C GLN A 631 -22.01 7.25 -8.04
N LEU A 632 -21.98 6.10 -8.74
CA LEU A 632 -22.50 5.99 -10.11
C LEU A 632 -24.00 6.31 -10.17
N LEU A 633 -24.77 5.90 -9.16
CA LEU A 633 -26.20 6.21 -9.05
C LEU A 633 -26.40 7.72 -8.80
N ALA A 634 -25.66 8.32 -7.89
CA ALA A 634 -25.70 9.76 -7.60
C ALA A 634 -25.35 10.58 -8.84
N ASP A 635 -24.27 10.25 -9.55
CA ASP A 635 -23.85 10.87 -10.80
C ASP A 635 -24.91 10.73 -11.90
N SER A 636 -25.48 9.53 -12.05
CA SER A 636 -26.55 9.27 -13.02
C SER A 636 -27.79 10.10 -12.71
N MET A 637 -28.16 10.21 -11.42
CA MET A 637 -29.29 11.01 -10.97
C MET A 637 -29.04 12.51 -11.09
N GLN A 638 -27.81 12.97 -10.86
CA GLN A 638 -27.40 14.35 -11.08
C GLN A 638 -27.48 14.69 -12.57
N LYS A 639 -26.96 13.82 -13.46
CA LYS A 639 -27.09 13.99 -14.92
C LYS A 639 -28.56 14.00 -15.37
N GLU A 640 -29.40 13.12 -14.81
CA GLU A 640 -30.84 13.12 -15.07
C GLU A 640 -31.49 14.43 -14.61
N GLY A 641 -31.10 14.94 -13.43
CA GLY A 641 -31.54 16.23 -12.89
C GLY A 641 -31.12 17.43 -13.75
N ASP A 642 -29.87 17.47 -14.20
CA ASP A 642 -29.35 18.50 -15.10
C ASP A 642 -30.09 18.48 -16.45
N MET A 643 -30.27 17.29 -17.04
CA MET A 643 -31.02 17.13 -18.28
C MET A 643 -32.49 17.52 -18.12
N ALA A 644 -33.12 17.18 -16.99
CA ALA A 644 -34.47 17.60 -16.67
C ALA A 644 -34.55 19.13 -16.53
N LEU A 645 -33.63 19.75 -15.78
CA LEU A 645 -33.56 21.21 -15.61
C LEU A 645 -33.39 21.93 -16.95
N ILE A 646 -32.47 21.47 -17.80
CA ILE A 646 -32.26 22.01 -19.15
C ILE A 646 -33.53 21.87 -19.98
N ALA A 647 -34.18 20.70 -19.97
CA ALA A 647 -35.44 20.48 -20.67
C ALA A 647 -36.55 21.42 -20.15
N LEU A 648 -36.65 21.62 -18.83
CA LEU A 648 -37.60 22.53 -18.21
C LEU A 648 -37.37 23.98 -18.63
N ILE A 649 -36.11 24.43 -18.67
CA ILE A 649 -35.75 25.77 -19.15
C ILE A 649 -36.14 25.94 -20.61
N ILE A 650 -35.80 24.98 -21.47
CA ILE A 650 -36.14 25.01 -22.91
C ILE A 650 -37.66 25.07 -23.09
N ILE A 651 -38.42 24.20 -22.42
CA ILE A 651 -39.88 24.14 -22.52
C ILE A 651 -40.51 25.42 -21.99
N SER A 652 -40.00 25.98 -20.89
CA SER A 652 -40.47 27.25 -20.31
C SER A 652 -40.24 28.42 -21.26
N ILE A 653 -39.06 28.50 -21.89
CA ILE A 653 -38.73 29.54 -22.87
C ILE A 653 -39.62 29.42 -24.10
N ILE A 654 -39.79 28.21 -24.66
CA ILE A 654 -40.64 27.97 -25.83
C ILE A 654 -42.10 28.31 -25.51
N SER A 655 -42.63 27.78 -24.40
CA SER A 655 -44.02 27.99 -23.99
C SER A 655 -44.30 29.45 -23.66
N GLY A 656 -43.39 30.12 -22.94
CA GLY A 656 -43.50 31.54 -22.63
C GLY A 656 -43.41 32.44 -23.85
N SER A 657 -42.49 32.14 -24.78
CA SER A 657 -42.36 32.87 -26.04
C SER A 657 -43.60 32.70 -26.91
N LEU A 658 -44.11 31.47 -27.02
CA LEU A 658 -45.34 31.16 -27.75
C LEU A 658 -46.54 31.89 -27.15
N LEU A 659 -46.72 31.81 -25.84
CA LEU A 659 -47.81 32.47 -25.13
C LEU A 659 -47.74 34.01 -25.28
N SER A 660 -46.54 34.59 -25.22
CA SER A 660 -46.31 36.03 -25.43
C SER A 660 -46.75 36.47 -26.84
N VAL A 661 -46.35 35.73 -27.88
CA VAL A 661 -46.78 35.99 -29.26
C VAL A 661 -48.31 35.86 -29.41
N LEU A 662 -48.91 34.90 -28.71
CA LEU A 662 -50.35 34.67 -28.74
C LEU A 662 -51.14 35.78 -28.04
N ILE A 663 -50.71 36.24 -26.87
CA ILE A 663 -51.30 37.39 -26.16
C ILE A 663 -51.19 38.65 -27.02
N ALA A 664 -50.01 38.90 -27.61
CA ALA A 664 -49.77 40.04 -28.48
C ALA A 664 -50.71 40.05 -29.70
N ARG A 665 -50.94 38.89 -30.33
CA ARG A 665 -51.81 38.77 -31.51
C ARG A 665 -53.31 38.75 -31.16
N GLY A 666 -53.68 38.08 -30.07
CA GLY A 666 -55.06 37.80 -29.71
C GLY A 666 -55.75 38.88 -28.87
N ILE A 667 -54.98 39.65 -28.11
CA ILE A 667 -55.48 40.68 -27.18
C ILE A 667 -54.91 42.06 -27.54
N SER A 668 -53.58 42.20 -27.62
CA SER A 668 -52.95 43.52 -27.80
C SER A 668 -53.25 44.14 -29.16
N LYS A 669 -53.24 43.36 -30.25
CA LYS A 669 -53.52 43.87 -31.60
C LYS A 669 -54.96 44.40 -31.77
N PRO A 670 -56.03 43.67 -31.35
CA PRO A 670 -57.39 44.21 -31.35
C PRO A 670 -57.55 45.47 -30.49
N ILE A 671 -56.97 45.50 -29.28
CA ILE A 671 -57.04 46.66 -28.39
C ILE A 671 -56.36 47.88 -29.04
N ASN A 672 -55.16 47.71 -29.60
CA ASN A 672 -54.47 48.80 -30.32
C ASN A 672 -55.26 49.29 -31.54
N GLY A 673 -56.01 48.41 -32.21
CA GLY A 673 -56.93 48.77 -33.28
C GLY A 673 -58.10 49.64 -32.77
N ILE A 674 -58.72 49.26 -31.66
CA ILE A 674 -59.79 50.05 -31.02
C ILE A 674 -59.26 51.41 -30.56
N ILE A 675 -58.08 51.45 -29.91
CA ILE A 675 -57.43 52.69 -29.49
C ILE A 675 -57.17 53.61 -30.69
N LYS A 676 -56.66 53.06 -31.80
CA LYS A 676 -56.42 53.83 -33.03
C LYS A 676 -57.72 54.36 -33.61
N GLY A 677 -58.76 53.54 -33.70
CA GLY A 677 -60.08 53.96 -34.18
C GLY A 677 -60.74 55.02 -33.29
N MET A 678 -60.62 54.90 -31.97
CA MET A 678 -61.08 55.93 -31.03
C MET A 678 -60.30 57.24 -31.21
N ARG A 679 -58.98 57.18 -31.39
CA ARG A 679 -58.14 58.37 -31.60
C ARG A 679 -58.48 59.08 -32.92
N GLU A 680 -58.71 58.31 -33.98
CA GLU A 680 -59.17 58.83 -35.27
C GLU A 680 -60.58 59.44 -35.17
N GLY A 681 -61.51 58.76 -34.50
CA GLY A 681 -62.85 59.27 -34.23
C GLY A 681 -62.84 60.57 -33.41
N SER A 682 -62.06 60.64 -32.34
CA SER A 682 -61.88 61.87 -31.55
C SER A 682 -61.29 63.01 -32.38
N SER A 683 -60.34 62.71 -33.27
CA SER A 683 -59.76 63.71 -34.20
C SER A 683 -60.80 64.24 -35.18
N GLN A 684 -61.63 63.37 -35.75
CA GLN A 684 -62.73 63.76 -36.65
C GLN A 684 -63.77 64.62 -35.94
N VAL A 685 -64.18 64.25 -34.72
CA VAL A 685 -65.11 65.05 -33.91
C VAL A 685 -64.52 66.41 -33.57
N ALA A 686 -63.24 66.50 -33.23
CA ALA A 686 -62.55 67.76 -32.99
C ALA A 686 -62.52 68.65 -34.25
N SER A 687 -62.21 68.06 -35.41
CA SER A 687 -62.21 68.78 -36.69
C SER A 687 -63.60 69.27 -37.10
N ALA A 688 -64.63 68.45 -36.94
CA ALA A 688 -66.02 68.82 -37.22
C ALA A 688 -66.50 69.93 -36.27
N SER A 689 -66.15 69.84 -34.98
CA SER A 689 -66.45 70.88 -33.99
C SER A 689 -65.80 72.22 -34.35
N ASN A 690 -64.56 72.21 -34.84
CA ASN A 690 -63.88 73.42 -35.33
C ASN A 690 -64.58 74.01 -36.57
N GLN A 691 -65.01 73.19 -37.53
CA GLN A 691 -65.76 73.65 -38.71
C GLN A 691 -67.14 74.22 -38.36
N VAL A 692 -67.85 73.60 -37.41
CA VAL A 692 -69.12 74.13 -36.89
C VAL A 692 -68.88 75.45 -36.18
N SER A 693 -67.86 75.53 -35.31
CA SER A 693 -67.48 76.78 -34.64
C SER A 693 -67.18 77.90 -35.62
N SER A 694 -66.39 77.65 -36.68
CA SER A 694 -66.09 78.67 -37.70
C SER A 694 -67.34 79.08 -38.49
N SER A 695 -68.23 78.14 -38.80
CA SER A 695 -69.47 78.42 -39.52
C SER A 695 -70.45 79.23 -38.66
N SER A 696 -70.56 78.89 -37.37
CA SER A 696 -71.32 79.66 -36.38
C SER A 696 -70.76 81.08 -36.22
N GLN A 697 -69.44 81.25 -36.28
CA GLN A 697 -68.79 82.55 -36.18
C GLN A 697 -69.06 83.41 -37.42
N SER A 698 -68.96 82.87 -38.63
CA SER A 698 -69.37 83.57 -39.86
C SER A 698 -70.86 83.88 -39.91
N MET A 699 -71.73 82.99 -39.42
CA MET A 699 -73.16 83.27 -39.31
C MET A 699 -73.45 84.39 -38.31
N ALA A 700 -72.79 84.39 -37.15
CA ALA A 700 -72.92 85.45 -36.16
C ALA A 700 -72.47 86.80 -36.73
N GLU A 701 -71.34 86.82 -37.45
CA GLU A 701 -70.81 88.01 -38.11
C GLU A 701 -71.75 88.53 -39.21
N GLY A 702 -72.32 87.63 -40.02
CA GLY A 702 -73.33 87.97 -41.03
C GLY A 702 -74.65 88.47 -40.44
N ALA A 703 -75.10 87.88 -39.32
CA ALA A 703 -76.27 88.34 -38.60
C ALA A 703 -76.04 89.71 -37.95
N SER A 704 -74.85 89.97 -37.40
CA SER A 704 -74.45 91.29 -36.90
C SER A 704 -74.40 92.33 -38.01
N GLN A 705 -73.89 91.99 -39.21
CA GLN A 705 -73.90 92.87 -40.37
C GLN A 705 -75.32 93.18 -40.85
N GLN A 706 -76.22 92.19 -40.89
CA GLN A 706 -77.62 92.41 -41.24
C GLN A 706 -78.33 93.29 -40.20
N ALA A 707 -78.11 93.04 -38.90
CA ALA A 707 -78.67 93.87 -37.84
C ALA A 707 -78.19 95.33 -37.94
N ALA A 708 -76.90 95.56 -38.19
CA ALA A 708 -76.32 96.88 -38.40
C ALA A 708 -76.77 97.57 -39.71
N SER A 709 -77.34 96.84 -40.66
CA SER A 709 -77.94 97.41 -41.88
C SER A 709 -79.43 97.76 -41.71
N ILE A 710 -80.06 97.28 -40.63
CA ILE A 710 -81.47 97.52 -40.28
C ILE A 710 -81.58 98.67 -39.26
N GLU A 711 -80.58 98.86 -38.39
CA GLU A 711 -80.33 100.14 -37.70
C GLU A 711 -79.88 101.24 -38.67
#